data_AF-A0A9P7GXH7-F1
#
_entry.id   AF-A0A9P7GXH7-F1
#
_cell.length_a   1.000
_cell.length_b   1.000
_cell.length_c   1.000
_cell.angle_alpha   90.00
_cell.angle_beta   90.00
_cell.angle_gamma   90.00
#
_symmetry.space_group_name_H-M   'P 1'
#
loop_
_entity.id
_entity.type
_entity.pdbx_description
1 polymer ?
#
loop_
_entity_poly.entity_id
_entity_poly.type
_entity_poly.pdbx_seq_one_letter_code
_entity_poly.pdbx_strand_id
1 'polypeptide(L)'
;MQTDWRENSRLSDQNPARASGSPSSSQSNPQTQTQPRPQKNSLACERCFKRKQKCDRLRPACTSCADLGVECIARSQQFDFSAEDAGLTHARVNGYVESLRRRVAELEQKVNTAERKNILARRPSGLPEVISPITGKRRRSTEAQIDVGPGTQSSLANGDEQSTVEDTMSAIGLLSNKAMAESRVNTSNEPHKLSIIESISAALAVDGRDPSTASTSQHASLVDSQLIPLTRDLTLSHMQRFINWGVWLPYIDEDHLMEQYNKVIDRTEQIGNPDQAALPHFNTYLAIAIGISMSPDSNRFSALAMNLHAEAVKLLPSILHSQEPLDTLHCMLLLAVFSMFSPSGGSTWHLMGFIMTNCIASGLHKTAIPQARLGGNGSYRVEWLFWTVYLWDRCISSSMGRPFSISDDDISVSIPEAPGNDNESDLPAQVRSKLALSRHLLVHAQLTSDICGGNQPSALFSYSNLCFWREFPPTGNAESSSGCSSECLDQLACRAMILIVTHTSSAPTNSLLTLGDSPEIETDTVSSCKRLIERFYNSSGSSTATVSFLDAYTILAAAVIYLCLVQRPPQPNQQEFARTFEVVSKASVLLTQCSTRFAAMSVFQQFLLSLSTKIMEGQGSPQQYLDVIPGEIPVHLRRFVQKYASSGF
;
A
#
# COMPACT_ATOMS: atom_id res chain seq x y z
N MET A 1 -1.82 30.10 -2.89
CA MET A 1 -2.61 29.69 -4.07
C MET A 1 -2.41 28.20 -4.26
N GLN A 2 -3.27 27.37 -3.68
CA GLN A 2 -3.33 25.94 -3.98
C GLN A 2 -4.43 25.77 -5.02
N THR A 3 -4.04 25.61 -6.27
CA THR A 3 -4.95 25.11 -7.31
C THR A 3 -4.87 23.59 -7.27
N ASP A 4 -6.00 22.96 -6.95
CA ASP A 4 -6.16 21.51 -6.98
C ASP A 4 -6.02 21.02 -8.43
N TRP A 5 -4.80 20.62 -8.78
CA TRP A 5 -4.40 20.16 -10.12
C TRP A 5 -5.26 18.99 -10.65
N ARG A 6 -6.01 18.29 -9.78
CA ARG A 6 -6.98 17.25 -10.15
C ARG A 6 -8.20 17.79 -10.91
N GLU A 7 -8.58 19.06 -10.76
CA GLU A 7 -9.70 19.64 -11.52
C GLU A 7 -9.37 19.85 -13.00
N ASN A 8 -8.10 20.04 -13.35
CA ASN A 8 -7.69 20.37 -14.72
C ASN A 8 -7.72 19.18 -15.69
N SER A 9 -7.72 17.93 -15.20
CA SER A 9 -7.72 16.74 -16.06
C SER A 9 -9.07 16.46 -16.73
N ARG A 10 -10.16 17.14 -16.36
CA ARG A 10 -11.52 16.87 -16.89
C ARG A 10 -11.92 17.75 -18.09
N LEU A 11 -11.09 18.70 -18.52
CA LEU A 11 -11.48 19.72 -19.51
C LEU A 11 -10.95 19.51 -20.94
N SER A 12 -10.25 18.42 -21.23
CA SER A 12 -9.60 18.19 -22.54
C SER A 12 -10.24 17.06 -23.32
N ASP A 13 -11.48 17.23 -23.80
CA ASP A 13 -12.00 16.42 -24.90
C ASP A 13 -13.11 17.16 -25.66
N GLN A 14 -12.71 18.01 -26.61
CA GLN A 14 -13.60 18.45 -27.69
C GLN A 14 -12.81 18.42 -29.00
N ASN A 15 -13.15 17.48 -29.87
CA ASN A 15 -12.64 17.42 -31.24
C ASN A 15 -13.74 17.76 -32.26
N PRO A 16 -13.40 18.38 -33.41
CA PRO A 16 -14.34 18.96 -34.36
C PRO A 16 -14.67 17.99 -35.50
N ALA A 17 -15.87 18.12 -36.09
CA ALA A 17 -16.17 17.48 -37.39
C ALA A 17 -16.92 18.44 -38.31
N ARG A 18 -16.40 18.58 -39.54
CA ARG A 18 -16.98 19.34 -40.64
C ARG A 18 -17.25 18.38 -41.80
N ALA A 19 -18.30 18.70 -42.55
CA ALA A 19 -18.63 18.32 -43.93
C ALA A 19 -19.36 16.98 -44.18
N SER A 20 -20.66 17.14 -44.41
CA SER A 20 -21.58 16.25 -45.10
C SER A 20 -21.42 16.34 -46.63
N GLY A 21 -21.35 15.19 -47.30
CA GLY A 21 -21.67 15.01 -48.72
C GLY A 21 -22.82 14.01 -48.86
N SER A 22 -23.80 14.32 -49.69
CA SER A 22 -25.00 13.50 -49.98
C SER A 22 -25.18 13.41 -51.52
N PRO A 23 -26.24 12.78 -52.08
CA PRO A 23 -26.37 11.34 -52.32
C PRO A 23 -26.78 11.02 -53.79
N SER A 24 -26.80 9.74 -54.20
CA SER A 24 -27.61 9.22 -55.35
C SER A 24 -27.45 7.69 -55.45
N SER A 25 -28.47 6.88 -55.16
CA SER A 25 -29.59 6.43 -56.02
C SER A 25 -29.22 5.35 -57.06
N SER A 26 -29.70 4.12 -56.87
CA SER A 26 -30.69 3.46 -57.75
C SER A 26 -30.78 1.92 -57.52
N GLN A 27 -32.00 1.50 -57.17
CA GLN A 27 -32.80 0.37 -57.70
C GLN A 27 -32.17 -1.04 -57.89
N SER A 28 -32.75 -2.03 -57.21
CA SER A 28 -33.56 -3.10 -57.87
C SER A 28 -34.18 -4.06 -56.83
N ASN A 29 -35.29 -4.68 -57.24
CA ASN A 29 -36.41 -5.17 -56.44
C ASN A 29 -36.42 -6.74 -56.41
N PRO A 30 -37.51 -7.43 -56.05
CA PRO A 30 -37.82 -8.01 -54.73
C PRO A 30 -37.87 -9.55 -54.74
N GLN A 31 -37.84 -10.21 -53.56
CA GLN A 31 -38.46 -11.53 -53.39
C GLN A 31 -38.77 -11.87 -51.92
N THR A 32 -40.05 -11.72 -51.59
CA THR A 32 -40.93 -12.60 -50.82
C THR A 32 -40.37 -13.36 -49.61
N GLN A 33 -40.87 -13.02 -48.41
CA GLN A 33 -41.21 -13.99 -47.35
C GLN A 33 -42.06 -13.35 -46.23
N THR A 34 -43.31 -13.83 -46.11
CA THR A 34 -44.14 -13.96 -44.89
C THR A 34 -43.87 -13.01 -43.71
N GLN A 35 -44.72 -11.98 -43.55
CA GLN A 35 -44.72 -11.16 -42.33
C GLN A 35 -45.40 -11.87 -41.14
N PRO A 36 -44.76 -11.93 -39.97
CA PRO A 36 -45.40 -12.35 -38.72
C PRO A 36 -46.33 -11.23 -38.20
N ARG A 37 -47.40 -11.62 -37.51
CA ARG A 37 -48.33 -10.68 -36.84
C ARG A 37 -47.54 -9.67 -35.97
N PRO A 38 -47.85 -8.37 -35.99
CA PRO A 38 -47.09 -7.38 -35.24
C PRO A 38 -47.26 -7.59 -33.73
N GLN A 39 -46.16 -7.88 -33.04
CA GLN A 39 -46.10 -7.91 -31.58
C GLN A 39 -46.36 -6.51 -31.02
N LYS A 40 -47.40 -6.36 -30.19
CA LYS A 40 -47.69 -5.13 -29.47
C LYS A 40 -46.84 -5.05 -28.22
N ASN A 41 -46.10 -3.97 -28.07
CA ASN A 41 -45.38 -3.69 -26.82
C ASN A 41 -46.32 -3.04 -25.78
N SER A 42 -46.02 -3.20 -24.48
CA SER A 42 -46.81 -2.59 -23.39
C SER A 42 -46.52 -1.09 -23.21
N LEU A 43 -45.44 -0.58 -23.80
CA LEU A 43 -44.97 0.80 -23.65
C LEU A 43 -45.03 1.58 -24.97
N ALA A 44 -45.29 2.88 -24.88
CA ALA A 44 -45.17 3.81 -26.01
C ALA A 44 -43.71 3.95 -26.46
N CYS A 45 -43.48 4.23 -27.74
CA CYS A 45 -42.14 4.58 -28.23
C CYS A 45 -41.63 5.88 -27.59
N GLU A 46 -40.33 6.10 -27.60
CA GLU A 46 -39.70 7.21 -26.91
C GLU A 46 -40.21 8.58 -27.40
N ARG A 47 -40.36 8.72 -28.72
CA ARG A 47 -40.89 9.94 -29.35
C ARG A 47 -42.32 10.25 -28.92
N CYS A 48 -43.21 9.27 -28.98
CA CYS A 48 -44.60 9.47 -28.57
C CYS A 48 -44.72 9.75 -27.06
N PHE A 49 -43.87 9.12 -26.25
CA PHE A 49 -43.82 9.38 -24.80
C PHE A 49 -43.35 10.82 -24.49
N LYS A 50 -42.23 11.26 -25.08
CA LYS A 50 -41.71 12.64 -24.90
C LYS A 50 -42.72 13.70 -25.34
N ARG A 51 -43.48 13.45 -26.40
CA ARG A 51 -44.51 14.38 -26.92
C ARG A 51 -45.89 14.20 -26.29
N LYS A 52 -46.06 13.28 -25.33
CA LYS A 52 -47.34 12.95 -24.69
C LYS A 52 -48.48 12.65 -25.69
N GLN A 53 -48.15 12.05 -26.83
CA GLN A 53 -49.11 11.70 -27.89
C GLN A 53 -49.42 10.20 -27.90
N LYS A 54 -50.57 9.83 -28.47
CA LYS A 54 -51.03 8.44 -28.50
C LYS A 54 -50.10 7.58 -29.39
N CYS A 55 -49.66 6.43 -28.86
CA CYS A 55 -48.83 5.46 -29.57
C CYS A 55 -49.59 4.14 -29.70
N ASP A 56 -49.67 3.62 -30.91
CA ASP A 56 -50.28 2.34 -31.30
C ASP A 56 -49.38 1.13 -31.01
N ARG A 57 -48.10 1.37 -30.68
CA ARG A 57 -47.12 0.39 -30.15
C ARG A 57 -46.83 -0.79 -31.09
N LEU A 58 -47.05 -0.61 -32.39
CA LEU A 58 -46.68 -1.58 -33.41
C LEU A 58 -45.16 -1.60 -33.62
N ARG A 59 -44.63 -2.76 -34.03
CA ARG A 59 -43.23 -2.98 -34.41
C ARG A 59 -43.16 -3.38 -35.89
N PRO A 60 -42.15 -2.93 -36.65
CA PRO A 60 -40.92 -2.24 -36.20
C PRO A 60 -41.10 -0.75 -35.86
N ALA A 61 -42.14 -0.07 -36.36
CA ALA A 61 -42.46 1.31 -36.03
C ALA A 61 -43.96 1.50 -35.75
N CYS A 62 -44.30 2.42 -34.85
CA CYS A 62 -45.68 2.82 -34.61
C CYS A 62 -46.16 3.71 -35.77
N THR A 63 -47.46 3.72 -36.08
CA THR A 63 -48.03 4.40 -37.25
C THR A 63 -47.60 5.86 -37.32
N SER A 64 -47.64 6.59 -36.19
CA SER A 64 -47.22 8.00 -36.13
C SER A 64 -45.73 8.21 -36.47
N CYS A 65 -44.86 7.26 -36.14
CA CYS A 65 -43.44 7.34 -36.50
C CYS A 65 -43.20 6.92 -37.96
N ALA A 66 -43.94 5.92 -38.43
CA ALA A 66 -43.86 5.44 -39.81
C ALA A 66 -44.32 6.52 -40.82
N ASP A 67 -45.46 7.17 -40.56
CA ASP A 67 -46.02 8.22 -41.43
C ASP A 67 -45.09 9.43 -41.55
N LEU A 68 -44.32 9.71 -40.50
CA LEU A 68 -43.37 10.82 -40.45
C LEU A 68 -41.97 10.43 -40.95
N GLY A 69 -41.76 9.17 -41.35
CA GLY A 69 -40.45 8.68 -41.83
C GLY A 69 -39.34 8.77 -40.78
N VAL A 70 -39.68 8.74 -39.50
CA VAL A 70 -38.74 8.93 -38.38
C VAL A 70 -38.51 7.63 -37.63
N GLU A 71 -37.30 7.47 -37.12
CA GLU A 71 -36.92 6.27 -36.38
C GLU A 71 -37.77 6.08 -35.12
N CYS A 72 -38.36 4.88 -34.98
CA CYS A 72 -39.27 4.54 -33.89
C CYS A 72 -38.55 3.72 -32.81
N ILE A 73 -37.86 4.41 -31.90
CA ILE A 73 -37.07 3.75 -30.87
C ILE A 73 -37.98 3.16 -29.78
N ALA A 74 -37.79 1.86 -29.53
CA ALA A 74 -38.43 1.14 -28.45
C ALA A 74 -37.93 1.66 -27.11
N ARG A 75 -38.83 2.19 -26.28
CA ARG A 75 -38.48 2.52 -24.89
C ARG A 75 -38.22 1.21 -24.13
N SER A 76 -36.97 0.97 -23.74
CA SER A 76 -36.58 -0.10 -22.82
C SER A 76 -36.79 0.38 -21.37
N GLN A 77 -37.10 -0.55 -20.47
CA GLN A 77 -37.22 -0.25 -19.05
C GLN A 77 -35.81 -0.28 -18.43
N GLN A 78 -34.93 0.61 -18.87
CA GLN A 78 -33.65 0.87 -18.23
C GLN A 78 -33.84 1.99 -17.20
N PHE A 79 -33.52 1.67 -15.95
CA PHE A 79 -33.67 2.56 -14.81
C PHE A 79 -32.33 3.24 -14.53
N ASP A 80 -32.16 4.46 -15.03
CA ASP A 80 -31.05 5.33 -14.65
C ASP A 80 -31.41 6.06 -13.35
N PHE A 81 -30.58 5.87 -12.32
CA PHE A 81 -30.64 6.61 -11.06
C PHE A 81 -29.65 7.77 -11.13
N SER A 82 -30.02 8.83 -11.83
CA SER A 82 -29.28 10.09 -11.82
C SER A 82 -30.22 11.27 -12.11
N ALA A 83 -31.10 11.56 -11.15
CA ALA A 83 -31.71 12.89 -11.04
C ALA A 83 -32.28 13.07 -9.63
N GLU A 84 -31.77 14.08 -8.94
CA GLU A 84 -32.38 14.73 -7.78
C GLU A 84 -33.70 15.38 -8.24
N ASP A 85 -34.76 14.59 -8.37
CA ASP A 85 -36.16 15.01 -8.25
C ASP A 85 -37.09 13.84 -8.60
N ALA A 86 -37.52 13.08 -7.59
CA ALA A 86 -38.74 12.29 -7.68
C ALA A 86 -39.20 11.86 -6.28
N GLY A 87 -40.25 12.50 -5.77
CA GLY A 87 -41.04 11.96 -4.67
C GLY A 87 -41.40 10.49 -4.94
N LEU A 88 -41.05 9.61 -4.00
CA LEU A 88 -41.30 8.18 -4.12
C LEU A 88 -42.79 7.90 -3.88
N THR A 89 -43.54 7.65 -4.94
CA THR A 89 -44.85 6.98 -4.82
C THR A 89 -44.66 5.53 -4.35
N HIS A 90 -45.45 5.09 -3.37
CA HIS A 90 -45.42 3.77 -2.71
C HIS A 90 -45.45 2.55 -3.68
N ALA A 91 -45.99 2.71 -4.89
CA ALA A 91 -45.98 1.68 -5.93
C ALA A 91 -44.59 1.44 -6.56
N ARG A 92 -43.72 2.46 -6.56
CA ARG A 92 -42.35 2.43 -7.13
C ARG A 92 -41.37 1.67 -6.22
N VAL A 93 -41.59 1.73 -4.91
CA VAL A 93 -40.83 0.97 -3.89
C VAL A 93 -41.20 -0.50 -3.92
N ASN A 94 -42.48 -0.84 -4.01
CA ASN A 94 -42.94 -2.23 -4.00
C ASN A 94 -42.42 -3.04 -5.20
N GLY A 95 -42.38 -2.45 -6.40
CA GLY A 95 -41.82 -3.12 -7.58
C GLY A 95 -40.30 -3.37 -7.47
N TYR A 96 -39.57 -2.47 -6.81
CA TYR A 96 -38.14 -2.61 -6.58
C TYR A 96 -37.83 -3.68 -5.53
N VAL A 97 -38.60 -3.71 -4.43
CA VAL A 97 -38.49 -4.75 -3.39
C VAL A 97 -38.78 -6.13 -3.96
N GLU A 98 -39.80 -6.26 -4.82
CA GLU A 98 -40.13 -7.53 -5.46
C GLU A 98 -39.05 -7.99 -6.46
N SER A 99 -38.45 -7.03 -7.18
CA SER A 99 -37.31 -7.26 -8.07
C SER A 99 -36.09 -7.78 -7.31
N LEU A 100 -35.76 -7.17 -6.17
CA LEU A 100 -34.65 -7.60 -5.31
C LEU A 100 -34.91 -8.98 -4.72
N ARG A 101 -36.11 -9.25 -4.21
CA ARG A 101 -36.50 -10.57 -3.68
C ARG A 101 -36.34 -11.67 -4.73
N ARG A 102 -36.78 -11.41 -5.97
CA ARG A 102 -36.60 -12.35 -7.09
C ARG A 102 -35.13 -12.58 -7.42
N ARG A 103 -34.30 -11.53 -7.37
CA ARG A 103 -32.87 -11.63 -7.69
C ARG A 103 -32.10 -12.40 -6.62
N VAL A 104 -32.44 -12.21 -5.35
CA VAL A 104 -31.90 -12.98 -4.22
C VAL A 104 -32.25 -14.46 -4.39
N ALA A 105 -33.52 -14.79 -4.65
CA ALA A 105 -33.94 -16.18 -4.87
C ALA A 105 -33.22 -16.84 -6.07
N GLU A 106 -33.00 -16.10 -7.16
CA GLU A 106 -32.26 -16.59 -8.34
C GLU A 106 -30.78 -16.87 -8.02
N LEU A 107 -30.15 -16.00 -7.22
CA LEU A 107 -28.75 -16.15 -6.80
C LEU A 107 -28.57 -17.31 -5.83
N GLU A 108 -29.47 -17.45 -4.85
CA GLU A 108 -29.49 -18.58 -3.93
C GLU A 108 -29.65 -19.92 -4.66
N GLN A 109 -30.51 -19.97 -5.69
CA GLN A 109 -30.65 -21.16 -6.52
C GLN A 109 -29.37 -21.48 -7.30
N LYS A 110 -28.68 -20.47 -7.84
CA LYS A 110 -27.41 -20.65 -8.55
C LYS A 110 -26.32 -21.19 -7.63
N VAL A 111 -26.19 -20.66 -6.42
CA VAL A 111 -25.25 -21.16 -5.41
C VAL A 111 -25.54 -22.63 -5.07
N ASN A 112 -26.80 -22.96 -4.82
CA ASN A 112 -27.21 -24.33 -4.46
C ASN A 112 -26.97 -25.32 -5.62
N THR A 113 -27.13 -24.88 -6.88
CA THR A 113 -26.76 -25.71 -8.05
C THR A 113 -25.25 -25.89 -8.23
N ALA A 114 -24.45 -24.87 -7.89
CA ALA A 114 -22.99 -24.96 -7.93
C ALA A 114 -22.47 -25.90 -6.83
N GLU A 115 -23.02 -25.81 -5.62
CA GLU A 115 -22.72 -26.73 -4.52
C GLU A 115 -23.08 -28.18 -4.86
N ARG A 116 -24.25 -28.44 -5.46
CA ARG A 116 -24.65 -29.78 -5.92
C ARG A 116 -23.75 -30.34 -7.01
N LYS A 117 -23.29 -29.51 -7.95
CA LYS A 117 -22.31 -29.91 -8.97
C LYS A 117 -20.96 -30.28 -8.35
N ASN A 118 -20.54 -29.55 -7.32
CA ASN A 118 -19.29 -29.83 -6.59
C ASN A 118 -19.37 -31.15 -5.78
N ILE A 119 -20.55 -31.47 -5.24
CA ILE A 119 -20.80 -32.73 -4.52
C ILE A 119 -20.85 -33.94 -5.48
N LEU A 120 -21.37 -33.78 -6.70
CA LEU A 120 -21.42 -34.83 -7.72
C LEU A 120 -20.06 -35.11 -8.40
N ALA A 121 -19.17 -34.12 -8.45
CA ALA A 121 -17.80 -34.30 -8.95
C ALA A 121 -16.90 -35.14 -8.02
N ARG A 122 -17.37 -35.45 -6.80
CA ARG A 122 -16.56 -36.09 -5.75
C ARG A 122 -16.82 -37.59 -5.52
N ARG A 123 -17.46 -38.29 -6.49
CA ARG A 123 -17.58 -39.76 -6.45
C ARG A 123 -16.65 -40.43 -7.48
N PRO A 124 -15.57 -41.12 -7.05
CA PRO A 124 -14.90 -42.14 -7.85
C PRO A 124 -15.65 -43.47 -7.74
N SER A 125 -15.82 -44.15 -8.88
CA SER A 125 -16.35 -45.50 -8.99
C SER A 125 -15.27 -46.56 -8.67
N GLY A 126 -15.56 -47.50 -7.77
CA GLY A 126 -15.04 -48.89 -7.81
C GLY A 126 -13.97 -49.35 -6.79
N LEU A 127 -14.39 -49.65 -5.54
CA LEU A 127 -14.13 -50.82 -4.63
C LEU A 127 -12.72 -51.52 -4.52
N PRO A 128 -12.42 -52.27 -3.43
CA PRO A 128 -12.41 -51.92 -1.98
C PRO A 128 -11.22 -52.56 -1.16
N GLU A 129 -10.56 -51.85 -0.23
CA GLU A 129 -10.09 -52.49 1.04
C GLU A 129 -9.71 -51.49 2.16
N VAL A 130 -10.51 -51.55 3.24
CA VAL A 130 -10.26 -51.33 4.68
C VAL A 130 -9.23 -50.27 5.13
N ILE A 131 -9.71 -49.08 5.57
CA ILE A 131 -9.13 -48.30 6.70
C ILE A 131 -10.25 -47.59 7.49
N SER A 132 -10.18 -47.71 8.82
CA SER A 132 -11.11 -47.25 9.86
C SER A 132 -11.22 -45.71 10.03
N PRO A 133 -12.33 -45.20 10.64
CA PRO A 133 -12.62 -43.76 10.69
C PRO A 133 -11.98 -43.03 11.88
N ILE A 134 -11.35 -41.88 11.62
CA ILE A 134 -10.92 -40.91 12.64
C ILE A 134 -12.05 -39.92 12.92
N THR A 135 -12.58 -39.98 14.14
CA THR A 135 -13.54 -39.02 14.71
C THR A 135 -12.81 -37.79 15.26
N GLY A 136 -12.86 -36.66 14.56
CA GLY A 136 -12.49 -35.35 15.11
C GLY A 136 -13.63 -34.76 15.95
N LYS A 137 -13.55 -34.91 17.28
CA LYS A 137 -14.54 -34.43 18.24
C LYS A 137 -14.53 -32.91 18.37
N ARG A 138 -15.65 -32.31 17.95
CA ARG A 138 -16.22 -31.06 18.46
C ARG A 138 -16.42 -31.21 19.99
N ARG A 139 -15.88 -30.33 20.82
CA ARG A 139 -16.36 -30.19 22.21
C ARG A 139 -16.56 -28.72 22.61
N ARG A 140 -17.83 -28.45 22.89
CA ARG A 140 -18.38 -27.33 23.64
C ARG A 140 -18.21 -27.64 25.14
N SER A 141 -18.08 -26.58 25.92
CA SER A 141 -17.87 -26.44 27.37
C SER A 141 -18.57 -27.46 28.30
N THR A 142 -17.91 -27.81 29.42
CA THR A 142 -18.42 -27.75 30.81
C THR A 142 -17.39 -28.31 31.80
N GLU A 143 -17.11 -27.52 32.84
CA GLU A 143 -16.80 -27.82 34.25
C GLU A 143 -16.11 -29.13 34.69
N ALA A 144 -15.19 -28.91 35.65
CA ALA A 144 -14.92 -29.70 36.86
C ALA A 144 -13.70 -30.65 36.89
N GLN A 145 -12.84 -30.32 37.86
CA GLN A 145 -12.19 -31.17 38.85
C GLN A 145 -10.83 -31.80 38.54
N ILE A 146 -9.90 -31.41 39.43
CA ILE A 146 -8.54 -31.88 39.64
C ILE A 146 -8.59 -33.29 40.25
N ASP A 147 -7.73 -34.19 39.77
CA ASP A 147 -7.27 -35.31 40.59
C ASP A 147 -5.78 -35.60 40.33
N VAL A 148 -5.06 -35.88 41.43
CA VAL A 148 -3.60 -35.99 41.54
C VAL A 148 -3.21 -37.45 41.67
N GLY A 149 -2.25 -37.93 40.87
CA GLY A 149 -1.57 -39.20 41.12
C GLY A 149 -0.40 -39.48 40.17
N PRO A 150 0.70 -40.12 40.62
CA PRO A 150 2.04 -39.79 40.13
C PRO A 150 2.73 -40.91 39.32
N GLY A 151 3.62 -40.48 38.41
CA GLY A 151 4.75 -41.24 37.88
C GLY A 151 4.44 -42.24 36.76
N THR A 152 5.02 -42.05 35.57
CA THR A 152 6.34 -42.59 35.18
C THR A 152 6.67 -42.16 33.73
N GLN A 153 7.90 -41.67 33.59
CA GLN A 153 8.72 -41.36 32.40
C GLN A 153 8.16 -41.72 31.00
N SER A 154 8.09 -40.72 30.13
CA SER A 154 8.20 -40.88 28.67
C SER A 154 8.75 -39.61 28.02
N SER A 155 10.00 -39.72 27.55
CA SER A 155 10.52 -39.16 26.30
C SER A 155 10.02 -37.79 25.84
N LEU A 156 10.83 -36.76 26.09
CA LEU A 156 10.83 -35.49 25.36
C LEU A 156 11.07 -35.75 23.87
N ALA A 157 10.05 -35.51 23.04
CA ALA A 157 10.22 -35.25 21.62
C ALA A 157 10.01 -33.75 21.39
N ASN A 158 11.12 -33.01 21.32
CA ASN A 158 11.14 -31.67 20.73
C ASN A 158 10.83 -31.81 19.24
N GLY A 159 9.59 -31.53 18.85
CA GLY A 159 9.25 -31.19 17.47
C GLY A 159 8.90 -29.71 17.45
N ASP A 160 9.81 -28.88 16.93
CA ASP A 160 9.46 -27.50 16.55
C ASP A 160 8.44 -27.58 15.41
N GLU A 161 7.15 -27.52 15.75
CA GLU A 161 6.09 -27.31 14.76
C GLU A 161 6.24 -25.89 14.20
N GLN A 162 6.98 -25.77 13.09
CA GLN A 162 7.08 -24.55 12.30
C GLN A 162 5.68 -24.26 11.72
N SER A 163 5.02 -23.20 12.23
CA SER A 163 3.78 -22.68 11.64
C SER A 163 4.07 -22.09 10.27
N THR A 164 3.29 -22.43 9.24
CA THR A 164 3.49 -21.84 7.91
C THR A 164 3.04 -20.37 7.88
N VAL A 165 3.55 -19.58 6.94
CA VAL A 165 3.05 -18.19 6.73
C VAL A 165 1.58 -18.17 6.33
N GLU A 166 1.12 -19.20 5.61
CA GLU A 166 -0.31 -19.31 5.27
C GLU A 166 -1.17 -19.47 6.52
N ASP A 167 -0.71 -20.25 7.50
CA ASP A 167 -1.38 -20.42 8.79
C ASP A 167 -1.38 -19.11 9.59
N THR A 168 -0.24 -18.40 9.65
CA THR A 168 -0.18 -17.10 10.36
C THR A 168 -1.04 -16.04 9.69
N MET A 169 -1.03 -15.96 8.36
CA MET A 169 -1.88 -15.03 7.61
C MET A 169 -3.37 -15.36 7.74
N SER A 170 -3.72 -16.64 7.75
CA SER A 170 -5.09 -17.11 8.04
C SER A 170 -5.50 -16.73 9.46
N ALA A 171 -4.62 -16.91 10.45
CA ALA A 171 -4.85 -16.50 11.82
C ALA A 171 -5.02 -14.98 11.93
N ILE A 172 -4.14 -14.18 11.33
CA ILE A 172 -4.26 -12.72 11.26
C ILE A 172 -5.61 -12.33 10.64
N GLY A 173 -6.02 -12.98 9.53
CA GLY A 173 -7.32 -12.71 8.91
C GLY A 173 -8.51 -13.02 9.82
N LEU A 174 -8.48 -14.16 10.52
CA LEU A 174 -9.53 -14.56 11.46
C LEU A 174 -9.57 -13.65 12.70
N LEU A 175 -8.42 -13.31 13.26
CA LEU A 175 -8.27 -12.46 14.44
C LEU A 175 -8.57 -11.01 14.11
N SER A 176 -8.17 -10.53 12.93
CA SER A 176 -8.55 -9.23 12.40
C SER A 176 -10.06 -9.16 12.23
N ASN A 177 -10.71 -10.13 11.58
CA ASN A 177 -12.17 -10.14 11.47
C ASN A 177 -12.89 -10.09 12.83
N LYS A 178 -12.33 -10.74 13.86
CA LYS A 178 -12.87 -10.69 15.22
C LYS A 178 -12.61 -9.35 15.91
N ALA A 179 -11.42 -8.78 15.74
CA ALA A 179 -11.09 -7.44 16.21
C ALA A 179 -11.93 -6.38 15.50
N MET A 180 -12.28 -6.57 14.24
CA MET A 180 -13.03 -5.63 13.43
C MET A 180 -14.55 -5.75 13.62
N ALA A 181 -15.01 -6.79 14.32
CA ALA A 181 -16.43 -6.98 14.58
C ALA A 181 -16.92 -5.97 15.63
N GLU A 182 -17.97 -5.21 15.28
CA GLU A 182 -18.56 -4.21 16.17
C GLU A 182 -18.95 -4.84 17.52
N SER A 183 -18.40 -4.29 18.60
CA SER A 183 -18.68 -4.74 19.96
C SER A 183 -20.17 -4.57 20.24
N ARG A 184 -20.89 -5.68 20.45
CA ARG A 184 -22.31 -5.63 20.82
C ARG A 184 -22.38 -5.05 22.24
N VAL A 185 -23.32 -4.13 22.44
CA VAL A 185 -23.52 -3.27 23.64
C VAL A 185 -23.47 -3.98 25.02
N ASN A 186 -23.47 -5.31 25.08
CA ASN A 186 -23.45 -6.10 26.32
C ASN A 186 -22.26 -7.06 26.51
N THR A 187 -21.21 -6.99 25.68
CA THR A 187 -19.97 -7.74 25.91
C THR A 187 -18.86 -6.79 26.34
N SER A 188 -18.11 -7.13 27.40
CA SER A 188 -16.89 -6.41 27.78
C SER A 188 -15.94 -6.31 26.57
N ASN A 189 -15.17 -5.22 26.48
CA ASN A 189 -14.22 -4.99 25.37
C ASN A 189 -12.96 -5.89 25.44
N GLU A 190 -12.84 -6.71 26.48
CA GLU A 190 -11.72 -7.62 26.75
C GLU A 190 -11.44 -8.64 25.62
N PRO A 191 -12.41 -9.43 25.12
CA PRO A 191 -12.19 -10.34 24.00
C PRO A 191 -11.69 -9.65 22.73
N HIS A 192 -12.07 -8.40 22.48
CA HIS A 192 -11.60 -7.63 21.32
C HIS A 192 -10.12 -7.23 21.49
N LYS A 193 -9.73 -6.76 22.68
CA LYS A 193 -8.34 -6.38 23.00
C LYS A 193 -7.39 -7.57 22.91
N LEU A 194 -7.80 -8.73 23.42
CA LEU A 194 -7.03 -9.98 23.30
C LEU A 194 -6.84 -10.39 21.83
N SER A 195 -7.90 -10.29 21.01
CA SER A 195 -7.83 -10.58 19.58
C SER A 195 -6.87 -9.65 18.82
N ILE A 196 -6.78 -8.37 19.21
CA ILE A 196 -5.82 -7.41 18.64
C ILE A 196 -4.38 -7.77 19.04
N ILE A 197 -4.13 -8.05 20.32
CA ILE A 197 -2.80 -8.46 20.79
C ILE A 197 -2.32 -9.70 20.04
N GLU A 198 -3.17 -10.73 19.93
CA GLU A 198 -2.87 -11.95 19.18
C GLU A 198 -2.60 -11.66 17.70
N SER A 199 -3.33 -10.72 17.09
CA SER A 199 -3.09 -10.31 15.69
C SER A 199 -1.74 -9.63 15.51
N ILE A 200 -1.35 -8.75 16.45
CA ILE A 200 -0.04 -8.08 16.41
C ILE A 200 1.08 -9.10 16.60
N SER A 201 0.95 -10.01 17.57
CA SER A 201 1.91 -11.09 17.77
C SER A 201 2.04 -11.98 16.53
N ALA A 202 0.93 -12.33 15.88
CA ALA A 202 0.94 -13.12 14.64
C ALA A 202 1.58 -12.35 13.47
N ALA A 203 1.38 -11.04 13.37
CA ALA A 203 2.03 -10.20 12.35
C ALA A 203 3.55 -10.07 12.58
N LEU A 204 3.99 -9.95 13.85
CA LEU A 204 5.41 -9.95 14.23
C LEU A 204 6.09 -11.31 14.02
N ALA A 205 5.32 -12.41 14.04
CA ALA A 205 5.83 -13.76 13.80
C ALA A 205 6.25 -14.01 12.34
N VAL A 206 5.79 -13.20 11.39
CA VAL A 206 6.25 -13.27 9.99
C VAL A 206 7.66 -12.70 9.91
N ASP A 207 8.61 -13.51 9.45
CA ASP A 207 10.03 -13.16 9.48
C ASP A 207 10.35 -11.99 8.52
N GLY A 208 11.17 -11.05 8.98
CA GLY A 208 11.57 -9.89 8.18
C GLY A 208 12.79 -10.15 7.28
N ARG A 209 13.56 -11.22 7.50
CA ARG A 209 14.65 -11.65 6.60
C ARG A 209 14.11 -12.42 5.41
N ASP A 210 13.09 -13.26 5.64
CA ASP A 210 12.37 -14.02 4.64
C ASP A 210 10.86 -14.07 4.96
N PRO A 211 10.05 -13.23 4.30
CA PRO A 211 8.61 -13.15 4.53
C PRO A 211 7.84 -14.39 4.02
N SER A 212 8.50 -15.37 3.41
CA SER A 212 7.92 -16.68 3.11
C SER A 212 7.97 -17.65 4.31
N THR A 213 8.64 -17.25 5.40
CA THR A 213 8.74 -18.02 6.64
C THR A 213 8.04 -17.30 7.80
N ALA A 214 7.44 -18.08 8.69
CA ALA A 214 6.90 -17.60 9.95
C ALA A 214 7.53 -18.40 11.09
N SER A 215 7.92 -17.69 12.15
CA SER A 215 8.45 -18.32 13.36
C SER A 215 7.40 -18.29 14.45
N THR A 216 6.97 -19.46 14.91
CA THR A 216 6.10 -19.64 16.09
C THR A 216 6.76 -19.16 17.38
N SER A 217 8.05 -18.84 17.35
CA SER A 217 8.91 -18.54 18.48
C SER A 217 9.51 -17.12 18.43
N GLN A 218 8.67 -16.10 18.29
CA GLN A 218 8.97 -14.77 18.85
C GLN A 218 8.33 -14.54 20.22
N HIS A 219 7.99 -15.61 20.96
CA HIS A 219 8.18 -15.51 22.40
C HIS A 219 9.68 -15.29 22.59
N ALA A 220 10.08 -14.02 22.74
CA ALA A 220 11.41 -13.62 23.17
C ALA A 220 11.88 -14.67 24.18
N SER A 221 12.85 -15.50 23.79
CA SER A 221 13.43 -16.48 24.70
C SER A 221 13.72 -15.72 25.98
N LEU A 222 13.03 -16.12 27.05
CA LEU A 222 13.06 -15.53 28.38
C LEU A 222 14.45 -15.73 29.00
N VAL A 223 15.47 -15.17 28.36
CA VAL A 223 16.73 -14.88 29.03
C VAL A 223 16.36 -13.70 29.92
N ASP A 224 16.45 -13.94 31.23
CA ASP A 224 16.40 -12.92 32.27
C ASP A 224 17.33 -11.79 31.85
N SER A 225 16.74 -10.78 31.20
CA SER A 225 17.48 -9.80 30.43
C SER A 225 17.94 -8.77 31.44
N GLN A 226 19.17 -8.93 31.94
CA GLN A 226 19.84 -7.86 32.66
C GLN A 226 19.85 -6.64 31.74
N LEU A 227 18.93 -5.71 32.00
CA LEU A 227 18.83 -4.48 31.25
C LEU A 227 20.17 -3.76 31.42
N ILE A 228 20.90 -3.58 30.32
CA ILE A 228 22.06 -2.69 30.33
C ILE A 228 21.54 -1.34 30.83
N PRO A 229 22.12 -0.76 31.91
CA PRO A 229 21.68 0.54 32.40
C PRO A 229 21.72 1.55 31.26
N LEU A 230 20.55 2.06 30.88
CA LEU A 230 20.40 3.04 29.81
C LEU A 230 20.94 4.39 30.30
N THR A 231 22.16 4.72 29.91
CA THR A 231 22.75 6.02 30.22
C THR A 231 22.40 7.06 29.14
N ARG A 232 22.34 8.32 29.55
CA ARG A 232 22.10 9.45 28.64
C ARG A 232 23.17 9.52 27.55
N ASP A 233 24.44 9.33 27.91
CA ASP A 233 25.58 9.39 26.98
C ASP A 233 25.49 8.35 25.87
N LEU A 234 24.98 7.15 26.18
CA LEU A 234 24.80 6.09 25.20
C LEU A 234 23.60 6.35 24.27
N THR A 235 22.52 6.89 24.81
CA THR A 235 21.21 6.86 24.13
C THR A 235 20.81 8.16 23.45
N LEU A 236 21.34 9.31 23.89
CA LEU A 236 20.91 10.62 23.42
C LEU A 236 21.15 10.82 21.91
N SER A 237 22.30 10.38 21.40
CA SER A 237 22.62 10.51 19.96
C SER A 237 21.67 9.68 19.08
N HIS A 238 21.29 8.49 19.54
CA HIS A 238 20.32 7.62 18.87
C HIS A 238 18.91 8.21 18.93
N MET A 239 18.52 8.76 20.08
CA MET A 239 17.25 9.44 20.27
C MET A 239 17.11 10.65 19.33
N GLN A 240 18.14 11.50 19.28
CA GLN A 240 18.17 12.66 18.39
C GLN A 240 18.11 12.26 16.92
N ARG A 241 18.76 11.14 16.54
CA ARG A 241 18.67 10.61 15.18
C ARG A 241 17.24 10.23 14.81
N PHE A 242 16.50 9.57 15.71
CA PHE A 242 15.09 9.25 15.48
C PHE A 242 14.24 10.52 15.32
N ILE A 243 14.41 11.52 16.20
CA ILE A 243 13.67 12.79 16.14
C ILE A 243 13.98 13.58 14.86
N ASN A 244 15.23 13.57 14.40
CA ASN A 244 15.63 14.21 13.15
C ASN A 244 14.98 13.53 11.94
N TRP A 245 14.75 12.22 12.02
CA TRP A 245 14.00 11.45 11.03
C TRP A 245 12.46 11.61 11.14
N GLY A 246 11.97 12.26 12.20
CA GLY A 246 10.56 12.41 12.54
C GLY A 246 9.66 13.10 11.49
N VAL A 247 10.22 13.69 10.43
CA VAL A 247 9.43 14.26 9.31
C VAL A 247 8.51 13.22 8.65
N TRP A 248 8.89 11.93 8.71
CA TRP A 248 8.10 10.81 8.22
C TRP A 248 7.02 10.33 9.19
N LEU A 249 7.03 10.84 10.42
CA LEU A 249 6.11 10.51 11.50
C LEU A 249 5.52 11.81 12.10
N PRO A 250 4.86 12.67 11.30
CA PRO A 250 4.38 13.99 11.75
C PRO A 250 3.39 13.92 12.92
N TYR A 251 2.78 12.76 13.13
CA TYR A 251 1.90 12.50 14.26
C TYR A 251 2.62 12.43 15.62
N ILE A 252 3.95 12.21 15.63
CA ILE A 252 4.73 12.17 16.87
C ILE A 252 5.04 13.59 17.32
N ASP A 253 4.70 13.90 18.58
CA ASP A 253 5.16 15.11 19.23
C ASP A 253 6.57 14.90 19.80
N GLU A 254 7.52 15.65 19.27
CA GLU A 254 8.95 15.49 19.53
C GLU A 254 9.35 15.99 20.93
N ASP A 255 8.69 17.06 21.39
CA ASP A 255 8.93 17.64 22.71
C ASP A 255 8.36 16.70 23.78
N HIS A 256 7.14 16.18 23.56
CA HIS A 256 6.54 15.19 24.44
C HIS A 256 7.35 13.90 24.49
N LEU A 257 7.82 13.41 23.34
CA LEU A 257 8.65 12.22 23.26
C LEU A 257 10.00 12.43 23.98
N MET A 258 10.62 13.59 23.88
CA MET A 258 11.83 13.92 24.64
C MET A 258 11.58 14.02 26.14
N GLU A 259 10.42 14.53 26.55
CA GLU A 259 10.00 14.53 27.96
C GLU A 259 9.86 13.10 28.49
N GLN A 260 9.25 12.20 27.73
CA GLN A 260 9.16 10.77 28.05
C GLN A 260 10.55 10.14 28.17
N TYR A 261 11.45 10.40 27.21
CA TYR A 261 12.84 9.93 27.24
C TYR A 261 13.57 10.38 28.51
N ASN A 262 13.51 11.67 28.85
CA ASN A 262 14.16 12.19 30.06
C ASN A 262 13.62 11.49 31.32
N LYS A 263 12.29 11.32 31.41
CA LYS A 263 11.67 10.63 32.55
C LYS A 263 12.09 9.15 32.67
N VAL A 264 12.30 8.46 31.55
CA VAL A 264 12.71 7.04 31.54
C VAL A 264 14.21 6.89 31.88
N ILE A 265 15.06 7.79 31.38
CA ILE A 265 16.51 7.75 31.62
C ILE A 265 16.89 8.25 33.02
N ASP A 266 16.22 9.28 33.54
CA ASP A 266 16.54 9.89 34.83
C ASP A 266 16.01 9.05 36.03
N ARG A 267 15.11 8.08 35.78
CA ARG A 267 14.57 7.17 36.81
C ARG A 267 15.46 5.94 36.99
N THR A 268 16.40 6.02 37.92
CA THR A 268 17.12 4.81 38.38
C THR A 268 16.26 3.96 39.32
N GLU A 269 15.40 4.54 40.17
CA GLU A 269 14.55 3.79 41.11
C GLU A 269 13.30 4.60 41.53
N GLN A 270 12.11 4.29 40.98
CA GLN A 270 10.78 4.36 41.63
C GLN A 270 9.67 4.15 40.58
N ILE A 271 9.05 2.96 40.64
CA ILE A 271 7.92 2.56 39.81
C ILE A 271 6.68 3.32 40.29
N GLY A 272 6.30 4.38 39.59
CA GLY A 272 4.91 4.84 39.59
C GLY A 272 3.99 3.75 39.00
N ASN A 273 2.66 3.93 39.03
CA ASN A 273 1.71 2.91 38.57
C ASN A 273 2.16 2.29 37.21
N PRO A 274 2.49 0.99 37.14
CA PRO A 274 3.16 0.38 35.98
C PRO A 274 2.39 0.57 34.67
N ASP A 275 1.06 0.58 34.74
CA ASP A 275 0.20 0.77 33.56
C ASP A 275 0.31 2.17 32.95
N GLN A 276 0.57 3.20 33.77
CA GLN A 276 0.71 4.58 33.29
C GLN A 276 2.13 4.87 32.78
N ALA A 277 3.09 4.01 33.11
CA ALA A 277 4.47 4.10 32.66
C ALA A 277 4.75 3.31 31.38
N ALA A 278 3.90 2.34 31.02
CA ALA A 278 4.14 1.42 29.91
C ALA A 278 4.35 2.12 28.55
N LEU A 279 3.47 3.07 28.19
CA LEU A 279 3.55 3.78 26.91
C LEU A 279 4.80 4.68 26.79
N PRO A 280 5.18 5.52 27.78
CA PRO A 280 6.45 6.24 27.76
C PRO A 280 7.69 5.34 27.61
N HIS A 281 7.72 4.17 28.26
CA HIS A 281 8.82 3.22 28.14
C HIS A 281 8.86 2.60 26.75
N PHE A 282 7.70 2.16 26.23
CA PHE A 282 7.57 1.65 24.86
C PHE A 282 8.10 2.65 23.83
N ASN A 283 7.64 3.90 23.91
CA ASN A 283 8.05 4.98 23.01
C ASN A 283 9.56 5.22 23.07
N THR A 284 10.11 5.29 24.29
CA THR A 284 11.53 5.52 24.51
C THR A 284 12.38 4.37 23.98
N TYR A 285 12.02 3.13 24.28
CA TYR A 285 12.75 1.93 23.85
C TYR A 285 12.76 1.79 22.34
N LEU A 286 11.62 1.97 21.66
CA LEU A 286 11.58 1.89 20.20
C LEU A 286 12.27 3.07 19.53
N ALA A 287 12.11 4.30 20.03
CA ALA A 287 12.82 5.46 19.46
C ALA A 287 14.34 5.25 19.49
N ILE A 288 14.88 4.75 20.61
CA ILE A 288 16.31 4.43 20.73
C ILE A 288 16.69 3.25 19.83
N ALA A 289 15.92 2.15 19.82
CA ALA A 289 16.20 0.97 19.01
C ALA A 289 16.20 1.29 17.51
N ILE A 290 15.27 2.12 17.04
CA ILE A 290 15.21 2.63 15.66
C ILE A 290 16.43 3.52 15.39
N GLY A 291 16.75 4.46 16.29
CA GLY A 291 17.92 5.34 16.16
C GLY A 291 19.27 4.62 16.13
N ILE A 292 19.39 3.49 16.86
CA ILE A 292 20.51 2.55 16.77
C ILE A 292 20.51 1.86 15.41
N SER A 293 19.35 1.38 14.96
CA SER A 293 19.20 0.62 13.71
C SER A 293 19.52 1.45 12.47
N MET A 294 19.33 2.78 12.54
CA MET A 294 19.72 3.77 11.53
C MET A 294 21.21 4.18 11.61
N SER A 295 21.89 3.88 12.72
CA SER A 295 23.29 4.26 12.97
C SER A 295 24.27 3.51 12.07
N PRO A 296 25.40 4.12 11.64
CA PRO A 296 26.50 3.37 11.03
C PRO A 296 27.04 2.25 11.93
N ASP A 297 27.03 2.47 13.25
CA ASP A 297 27.43 1.49 14.26
C ASP A 297 26.30 0.52 14.64
N SER A 298 25.27 0.35 13.80
CA SER A 298 24.12 -0.54 14.07
C SER A 298 24.58 -1.95 14.44
N ASN A 299 25.66 -2.44 13.84
CA ASN A 299 26.21 -3.77 14.12
C ASN A 299 26.76 -3.88 15.54
N ARG A 300 27.36 -2.81 16.10
CA ARG A 300 27.91 -2.82 17.46
C ARG A 300 26.81 -2.88 18.51
N PHE A 301 25.72 -2.15 18.28
CA PHE A 301 24.62 -2.02 19.22
C PHE A 301 23.38 -2.83 18.82
N SER A 302 23.52 -3.76 17.86
CA SER A 302 22.42 -4.58 17.34
C SER A 302 21.72 -5.37 18.46
N ALA A 303 22.49 -6.01 19.35
CA ALA A 303 21.94 -6.73 20.49
C ALA A 303 21.14 -5.83 21.44
N LEU A 304 21.61 -4.60 21.69
CA LEU A 304 20.89 -3.63 22.52
C LEU A 304 19.57 -3.21 21.86
N ALA A 305 19.58 -2.87 20.56
CA ALA A 305 18.37 -2.53 19.83
C ALA A 305 17.34 -3.68 19.84
N MET A 306 17.82 -4.92 19.70
CA MET A 306 16.98 -6.12 19.78
C MET A 306 16.37 -6.33 21.16
N ASN A 307 17.16 -6.14 22.22
CA ASN A 307 16.66 -6.25 23.59
C ASN A 307 15.63 -5.15 23.88
N LEU A 308 15.89 -3.89 23.49
CA LEU A 308 14.94 -2.80 23.65
C LEU A 308 13.62 -3.04 22.90
N HIS A 309 13.69 -3.57 21.68
CA HIS A 309 12.51 -3.99 20.94
C HIS A 309 11.74 -5.09 21.68
N ALA A 310 12.42 -6.13 22.16
CA ALA A 310 11.79 -7.22 22.90
C ALA A 310 11.11 -6.72 24.20
N GLU A 311 11.77 -5.83 24.94
CA GLU A 311 11.19 -5.20 26.13
C GLU A 311 9.99 -4.31 25.80
N ALA A 312 10.04 -3.54 24.71
CA ALA A 312 8.89 -2.77 24.25
C ALA A 312 7.69 -3.68 23.92
N VAL A 313 7.90 -4.79 23.21
CA VAL A 313 6.83 -5.75 22.88
C VAL A 313 6.20 -6.36 24.15
N LYS A 314 6.96 -6.58 25.23
CA LYS A 314 6.42 -7.07 26.52
C LYS A 314 5.47 -6.07 27.18
N LEU A 315 5.61 -4.77 26.91
CA LEU A 315 4.73 -3.72 27.46
C LEU A 315 3.41 -3.62 26.70
N LEU A 316 3.34 -4.17 25.48
CA LEU A 316 2.20 -4.04 24.58
C LEU A 316 0.88 -4.52 25.21
N PRO A 317 0.80 -5.66 25.93
CA PRO A 317 -0.44 -6.05 26.61
C PRO A 317 -0.93 -4.94 27.56
N SER A 318 -0.09 -4.41 28.46
CA SER A 318 -0.50 -3.36 29.40
C SER A 318 -1.03 -2.11 28.68
N ILE A 319 -0.35 -1.68 27.59
CA ILE A 319 -0.76 -0.53 26.78
C ILE A 319 -2.12 -0.78 26.10
N LEU A 320 -2.32 -1.95 25.49
CA LEU A 320 -3.54 -2.26 24.74
C LEU A 320 -4.75 -2.55 25.65
N HIS A 321 -4.51 -2.86 26.93
CA HIS A 321 -5.56 -2.88 27.94
C HIS A 321 -5.99 -1.47 28.39
N SER A 322 -5.24 -0.40 28.06
CA SER A 322 -5.70 0.98 28.21
C SER A 322 -6.97 1.23 27.36
N GLN A 323 -7.78 2.24 27.69
CA GLN A 323 -9.02 2.53 26.96
C GLN A 323 -8.82 3.37 25.69
N GLU A 324 -7.59 3.69 25.29
CA GLU A 324 -7.33 4.57 24.15
C GLU A 324 -7.08 3.79 22.85
N PRO A 325 -8.00 3.84 21.86
CA PRO A 325 -7.89 3.04 20.64
C PRO A 325 -6.70 3.45 19.74
N LEU A 326 -6.20 4.67 19.90
CA LEU A 326 -5.11 5.22 19.08
C LEU A 326 -3.73 4.74 19.52
N ASP A 327 -3.56 4.36 20.80
CA ASP A 327 -2.31 3.78 21.31
C ASP A 327 -1.95 2.50 20.55
N THR A 328 -2.96 1.72 20.17
CA THR A 328 -2.77 0.51 19.37
C THR A 328 -2.13 0.83 18.02
N LEU A 329 -2.69 1.81 17.30
CA LEU A 329 -2.19 2.24 16.00
C LEU A 329 -0.78 2.83 16.11
N HIS A 330 -0.54 3.67 17.13
CA HIS A 330 0.77 4.23 17.42
C HIS A 330 1.83 3.14 17.66
N CYS A 331 1.54 2.18 18.54
CA CYS A 331 2.46 1.10 18.84
C CYS A 331 2.79 0.26 17.60
N MET A 332 1.78 -0.08 16.80
CA MET A 332 2.00 -0.82 15.56
C MET A 332 2.82 -0.02 14.54
N LEU A 333 2.59 1.28 14.41
CA LEU A 333 3.36 2.17 13.55
C LEU A 333 4.85 2.18 13.94
N LEU A 334 5.18 2.32 15.24
CA LEU A 334 6.57 2.28 15.68
C LEU A 334 7.21 0.90 15.47
N LEU A 335 6.47 -0.20 15.66
CA LEU A 335 6.95 -1.55 15.34
C LEU A 335 7.24 -1.71 13.84
N ALA A 336 6.34 -1.21 12.97
CA ALA A 336 6.54 -1.23 11.52
C ALA A 336 7.74 -0.38 11.10
N VAL A 337 7.97 0.78 11.74
CA VAL A 337 9.18 1.59 11.49
C VAL A 337 10.43 0.82 11.91
N PHE A 338 10.43 0.16 13.07
CA PHE A 338 11.56 -0.68 13.49
C PHE A 338 11.84 -1.81 12.50
N SER A 339 10.81 -2.48 11.99
CA SER A 339 10.96 -3.56 11.01
C SER A 339 11.57 -3.10 9.68
N MET A 340 11.47 -1.80 9.34
CA MET A 340 12.13 -1.23 8.15
C MET A 340 13.66 -1.25 8.24
N PHE A 341 14.20 -1.14 9.45
CA PHE A 341 15.64 -1.02 9.69
C PHE A 341 16.22 -2.27 10.35
N SER A 342 15.38 -3.15 10.89
CA SER A 342 15.79 -4.41 11.50
C SER A 342 14.88 -5.55 11.05
N PRO A 343 15.43 -6.61 10.42
CA PRO A 343 14.62 -7.74 9.96
C PRO A 343 13.97 -8.52 11.12
N SER A 344 14.48 -8.34 12.35
CA SER A 344 13.91 -8.98 13.53
C SER A 344 12.61 -8.34 14.00
N GLY A 345 12.24 -7.17 13.46
CA GLY A 345 10.94 -6.53 13.69
C GLY A 345 9.79 -7.17 12.91
N GLY A 346 10.07 -8.21 12.12
CA GLY A 346 9.10 -8.91 11.29
C GLY A 346 8.93 -8.28 9.90
N SER A 347 7.88 -8.70 9.19
CA SER A 347 7.62 -8.23 7.83
C SER A 347 6.90 -6.88 7.80
N THR A 348 7.63 -5.83 7.38
CA THR A 348 7.12 -4.45 7.28
C THR A 348 5.83 -4.34 6.46
N TRP A 349 5.74 -5.05 5.33
CA TRP A 349 4.53 -5.02 4.50
C TRP A 349 3.35 -5.61 5.30
N HIS A 350 3.45 -6.83 5.81
CA HIS A 350 2.34 -7.44 6.57
C HIS A 350 1.89 -6.57 7.76
N LEU A 351 2.83 -5.96 8.49
CA LEU A 351 2.52 -4.99 9.55
C LEU A 351 1.76 -3.76 9.01
N MET A 352 2.23 -3.16 7.92
CA MET A 352 1.57 -2.00 7.31
C MET A 352 0.16 -2.31 6.81
N GLY A 353 -0.07 -3.50 6.24
CA GLY A 353 -1.41 -3.95 5.84
C GLY A 353 -2.36 -4.10 7.01
N PHE A 354 -1.86 -4.63 8.13
CA PHE A 354 -2.62 -4.71 9.36
C PHE A 354 -2.93 -3.32 9.95
N ILE A 355 -1.95 -2.41 9.94
CA ILE A 355 -2.13 -1.02 10.39
C ILE A 355 -3.18 -0.30 9.55
N MET A 356 -3.09 -0.36 8.22
CA MET A 356 -4.06 0.27 7.32
C MET A 356 -5.46 -0.29 7.56
N THR A 357 -5.60 -1.61 7.73
CA THR A 357 -6.89 -2.23 8.03
C THR A 357 -7.52 -1.65 9.30
N ASN A 358 -6.73 -1.47 10.36
CA ASN A 358 -7.18 -0.85 11.61
C ASN A 358 -7.50 0.66 11.46
N CYS A 359 -6.76 1.39 10.63
CA CYS A 359 -7.09 2.79 10.29
C CYS A 359 -8.42 2.91 9.56
N ILE A 360 -8.71 1.98 8.64
CA ILE A 360 -9.98 1.93 7.92
C ILE A 360 -11.11 1.56 8.87
N ALA A 361 -10.90 0.56 9.73
CA ALA A 361 -11.84 0.16 10.79
C ALA A 361 -12.31 1.33 11.64
N SER A 362 -11.33 2.13 12.05
CA SER A 362 -11.52 3.26 12.96
C SER A 362 -12.12 4.48 12.24
N GLY A 363 -12.38 4.40 10.94
CA GLY A 363 -12.97 5.48 10.16
C GLY A 363 -12.04 6.67 9.90
N LEU A 364 -10.74 6.54 10.17
CA LEU A 364 -9.78 7.66 10.10
C LEU A 364 -9.61 8.23 8.68
N HIS A 365 -9.86 7.41 7.66
CA HIS A 365 -9.86 7.81 6.24
C HIS A 365 -11.06 8.69 5.85
N LYS A 366 -12.12 8.74 6.66
CA LYS A 366 -13.37 9.45 6.35
C LYS A 366 -13.58 10.71 7.17
N THR A 367 -13.39 10.60 8.48
CA THR A 367 -13.74 11.65 9.44
C THR A 367 -12.51 12.06 10.24
N ALA A 368 -12.21 13.35 10.26
CA ALA A 368 -11.24 13.90 11.19
C ALA A 368 -11.74 13.72 12.64
N ILE A 369 -10.84 13.35 13.55
CA ILE A 369 -11.18 13.24 14.97
C ILE A 369 -11.28 14.67 15.54
N PRO A 370 -12.44 15.10 16.08
CA PRO A 370 -12.57 16.45 16.61
C PRO A 370 -11.64 16.67 17.81
N GLN A 371 -10.84 17.74 17.79
CA GLN A 371 -9.90 18.09 18.87
C GLN A 371 -10.58 18.18 20.25
N ALA A 372 -11.85 18.60 20.29
CA ALA A 372 -12.65 18.66 21.53
C ALA A 372 -12.88 17.29 22.20
N ARG A 373 -12.75 16.17 21.46
CA ARG A 373 -12.86 14.80 22.00
C ARG A 373 -11.52 14.24 22.49
N LEU A 374 -10.40 14.89 22.17
CA LEU A 374 -9.04 14.40 22.43
C LEU A 374 -8.42 14.95 23.72
N GLY A 375 -9.06 15.93 24.37
CA GLY A 375 -8.47 16.64 25.50
C GLY A 375 -7.26 17.49 25.06
N GLY A 376 -6.91 18.52 25.83
CA GLY A 376 -5.81 19.44 25.49
C GLY A 376 -4.40 18.81 25.53
N ASN A 377 -4.26 17.56 25.97
CA ASN A 377 -2.99 16.88 26.22
C ASN A 377 -2.91 15.52 25.49
N GLY A 378 -3.27 15.45 24.21
CA GLY A 378 -3.06 14.22 23.43
C GLY A 378 -1.55 13.90 23.33
N SER A 379 -1.17 12.63 23.52
CA SER A 379 0.24 12.20 23.37
C SER A 379 0.77 12.31 21.93
N TYR A 380 -0.13 12.47 20.94
CA TYR A 380 0.16 12.48 19.51
C TYR A 380 -0.72 13.50 18.77
N ARG A 381 -0.25 13.96 17.60
CA ARG A 381 -1.03 14.78 16.64
C ARG A 381 -1.94 13.86 15.82
N VAL A 382 -3.07 13.49 16.40
CA VAL A 382 -3.98 12.45 15.91
C VAL A 382 -4.43 12.66 14.46
N GLU A 383 -4.61 13.90 14.03
CA GLU A 383 -4.97 14.27 12.66
C GLU A 383 -3.94 13.80 11.60
N TRP A 384 -2.71 13.52 12.01
CA TRP A 384 -1.63 13.04 11.14
C TRP A 384 -1.50 11.51 11.09
N LEU A 385 -2.22 10.76 11.92
CA LEU A 385 -2.07 9.30 12.00
C LEU A 385 -2.42 8.63 10.67
N PHE A 386 -3.62 8.91 10.13
CA PHE A 386 -4.05 8.35 8.84
C PHE A 386 -3.08 8.73 7.71
N TRP A 387 -2.68 10.00 7.66
CA TRP A 387 -1.79 10.48 6.61
C TRP A 387 -0.38 9.91 6.70
N THR A 388 0.10 9.61 7.91
CA THR A 388 1.35 8.87 8.10
C THR A 388 1.26 7.45 7.53
N VAL A 389 0.16 6.75 7.81
CA VAL A 389 -0.09 5.40 7.27
C VAL A 389 -0.25 5.44 5.75
N TYR A 390 -0.97 6.43 5.22
CA TYR A 390 -1.11 6.67 3.78
C TYR A 390 0.25 6.88 3.12
N LEU A 391 1.10 7.75 3.67
CA LEU A 391 2.44 8.04 3.17
C LEU A 391 3.28 6.76 3.04
N TRP A 392 3.29 5.95 4.09
CA TRP A 392 4.05 4.70 4.12
C TRP A 392 3.46 3.62 3.21
N ASP A 393 2.14 3.49 3.12
CA ASP A 393 1.48 2.57 2.18
C ASP A 393 1.87 2.90 0.73
N ARG A 394 1.82 4.17 0.33
CA ARG A 394 2.23 4.60 -1.02
C ARG A 394 3.70 4.30 -1.28
N CYS A 395 4.58 4.66 -0.34
CA CYS A 395 6.02 4.44 -0.47
C CYS A 395 6.39 2.95 -0.59
N ILE A 396 5.88 2.10 0.31
CA ILE A 396 6.20 0.67 0.36
C ILE A 396 5.60 -0.05 -0.86
N SER A 397 4.31 0.18 -1.13
CA SER A 397 3.60 -0.52 -2.19
C SER A 397 4.14 -0.16 -3.57
N SER A 398 4.43 1.11 -3.85
CA SER A 398 4.98 1.52 -5.14
C SER A 398 6.38 0.93 -5.38
N SER A 399 7.26 0.92 -4.37
CA SER A 399 8.60 0.35 -4.48
C SER A 399 8.59 -1.17 -4.69
N MET A 400 7.65 -1.88 -4.05
CA MET A 400 7.52 -3.33 -4.20
C MET A 400 6.69 -3.73 -5.45
N GLY A 401 6.08 -2.77 -6.15
CA GLY A 401 5.16 -3.03 -7.26
C GLY A 401 3.86 -3.73 -6.83
N ARG A 402 3.37 -3.42 -5.62
CA ARG A 402 2.14 -3.94 -5.03
C ARG A 402 1.00 -2.92 -5.21
N PRO A 403 -0.27 -3.36 -5.23
CA PRO A 403 -1.40 -2.44 -5.19
C PRO A 403 -1.46 -1.69 -3.86
N PHE A 404 -1.98 -0.47 -3.91
CA PHE A 404 -2.26 0.33 -2.73
C PHE A 404 -3.44 -0.23 -1.92
N SER A 405 -3.40 -0.05 -0.60
CA SER A 405 -4.38 -0.65 0.31
C SER A 405 -5.77 0.02 0.29
N ILE A 406 -5.84 1.30 -0.10
CA ILE A 406 -7.06 2.10 -0.21
C ILE A 406 -6.98 2.98 -1.45
N SER A 407 -8.07 3.16 -2.20
CA SER A 407 -8.13 4.09 -3.32
C SER A 407 -8.22 5.54 -2.80
N ASP A 408 -7.62 6.48 -3.52
CA ASP A 408 -7.74 7.91 -3.20
C ASP A 408 -9.20 8.38 -3.22
N ASP A 409 -10.04 7.77 -4.07
CA ASP A 409 -11.48 8.10 -4.17
C ASP A 409 -12.28 7.73 -2.90
N ASP A 410 -11.76 6.80 -2.08
CA ASP A 410 -12.41 6.36 -0.84
C ASP A 410 -12.00 7.22 0.38
N ILE A 411 -11.10 8.19 0.18
CA ILE A 411 -10.58 9.07 1.23
C ILE A 411 -11.38 10.37 1.22
N SER A 412 -12.06 10.68 2.33
CA SER A 412 -12.79 11.95 2.49
C SER A 412 -12.24 12.87 3.57
N VAL A 413 -11.27 12.40 4.38
CA VAL A 413 -10.56 13.25 5.33
C VAL A 413 -9.61 14.18 4.58
N SER A 414 -9.51 15.45 4.98
CA SER A 414 -8.56 16.40 4.41
C SER A 414 -7.16 16.22 5.01
N ILE A 415 -6.13 16.61 4.24
CA ILE A 415 -4.78 16.77 4.78
C ILE A 415 -4.84 17.83 5.89
N PRO A 416 -4.18 17.63 7.05
CA PRO A 416 -4.12 18.64 8.10
C PRO A 416 -3.56 19.94 7.50
N GLU A 417 -4.44 20.91 7.29
CA GLU A 417 -4.05 22.22 6.76
C GLU A 417 -3.20 22.96 7.79
N ALA A 418 -2.47 23.99 7.35
CA ALA A 418 -2.01 24.99 8.30
C ALA A 418 -3.26 25.78 8.71
N PRO A 419 -3.78 25.66 9.94
CA PRO A 419 -4.98 26.37 10.31
C PRO A 419 -4.71 27.87 10.11
N GLY A 420 -5.50 28.49 9.24
CA GLY A 420 -5.50 29.94 9.04
C GLY A 420 -5.96 30.74 10.26
N ASN A 421 -6.09 30.12 11.43
CA ASN A 421 -6.44 30.72 12.71
C ASN A 421 -5.56 30.10 13.83
N ASP A 422 -4.77 30.98 14.46
CA ASP A 422 -4.17 30.99 15.82
C ASP A 422 -3.41 29.78 16.39
N ASN A 423 -3.71 28.52 16.04
CA ASN A 423 -3.16 27.36 16.77
C ASN A 423 -1.76 26.89 16.31
N GLU A 424 -1.42 27.00 15.00
CA GLU A 424 -0.08 26.59 14.52
C GLU A 424 0.93 27.74 14.65
N SER A 425 0.49 29.01 14.73
CA SER A 425 1.37 30.17 15.02
C SER A 425 2.06 30.06 16.37
N ASP A 426 1.45 29.35 17.32
CA ASP A 426 1.99 29.10 18.65
C ASP A 426 3.06 28.00 18.67
N LEU A 427 3.19 27.21 17.58
CA LEU A 427 4.20 26.15 17.50
C LEU A 427 5.60 26.70 17.19
N PRO A 428 6.66 26.08 17.74
CA PRO A 428 8.03 26.42 17.40
C PRO A 428 8.28 26.40 15.89
N ALA A 429 9.08 27.35 15.38
CA ALA A 429 9.36 27.48 13.94
C ALA A 429 9.92 26.19 13.31
N GLN A 430 10.70 25.41 14.07
CA GLN A 430 11.25 24.14 13.64
C GLN A 430 10.15 23.08 13.42
N VAL A 431 9.16 23.00 14.32
CA VAL A 431 8.02 22.08 14.21
C VAL A 431 7.16 22.46 13.01
N ARG A 432 6.85 23.75 12.84
CA ARG A 432 6.12 24.25 11.66
C ARG A 432 6.80 23.89 10.35
N SER A 433 8.13 24.07 10.28
CA SER A 433 8.94 23.70 9.11
C SER A 433 8.86 22.20 8.80
N LYS A 434 8.98 21.35 9.84
CA LYS A 434 8.84 19.89 9.68
C LYS A 434 7.45 19.51 9.20
N LEU A 435 6.38 20.04 9.80
CA LEU A 435 5.00 19.75 9.38
C LEU A 435 4.75 20.22 7.94
N ALA A 436 5.26 21.38 7.54
CA ALA A 436 5.21 21.84 6.15
C ALA A 436 5.91 20.87 5.19
N LEU A 437 7.08 20.35 5.57
CA LEU A 437 7.78 19.31 4.82
C LEU A 437 6.97 18.01 4.77
N SER A 438 6.37 17.56 5.87
CA SER A 438 5.48 16.39 5.88
C SER A 438 4.28 16.56 4.94
N ARG A 439 3.66 17.75 4.86
CA ARG A 439 2.60 18.04 3.86
C ARG A 439 3.14 17.87 2.44
N HIS A 440 4.36 18.36 2.18
CA HIS A 440 5.00 18.22 0.88
C HIS A 440 5.31 16.75 0.52
N LEU A 441 5.67 15.91 1.50
CA LEU A 441 5.81 14.46 1.32
C LEU A 441 4.46 13.79 1.00
N LEU A 442 3.35 14.24 1.59
CA LEU A 442 2.02 13.73 1.26
C LEU A 442 1.62 14.05 -0.18
N VAL A 443 1.94 15.24 -0.68
CA VAL A 443 1.71 15.59 -2.09
C VAL A 443 2.50 14.66 -3.01
N HIS A 444 3.73 14.29 -2.66
CA HIS A 444 4.49 13.28 -3.40
C HIS A 444 3.82 11.90 -3.38
N ALA A 445 3.28 11.48 -2.23
CA ALA A 445 2.56 10.23 -2.12
C ALA A 445 1.27 10.22 -2.97
N GLN A 446 0.55 11.34 -3.05
CA GLN A 446 -0.59 11.52 -3.96
C GLN A 446 -0.15 11.48 -5.44
N LEU A 447 0.93 12.17 -5.81
CA LEU A 447 1.53 12.07 -7.15
C LEU A 447 1.87 10.62 -7.50
N THR A 448 2.46 9.89 -6.57
CA THR A 448 2.78 8.46 -6.72
C THR A 448 1.51 7.62 -6.92
N SER A 449 0.46 7.93 -6.16
CA SER A 449 -0.87 7.30 -6.31
C SER A 449 -1.42 7.51 -7.72
N ASP A 450 -1.38 8.75 -8.22
CA ASP A 450 -1.91 9.14 -9.52
C ASP A 450 -1.10 8.50 -10.68
N ILE A 451 0.23 8.41 -10.57
CA ILE A 451 1.10 7.73 -11.55
C ILE A 451 0.74 6.24 -11.67
N CYS A 452 0.50 5.58 -10.54
CA CYS A 452 0.23 4.14 -10.48
C CYS A 452 -1.26 3.77 -10.64
N GLY A 453 -2.16 4.75 -10.55
CA GLY A 453 -3.61 4.57 -10.53
C GLY A 453 -4.27 4.15 -11.85
N GLY A 454 -5.58 3.89 -11.80
CA GLY A 454 -6.34 3.33 -12.94
C GLY A 454 -6.56 4.29 -14.13
N ASN A 455 -6.60 5.61 -13.88
CA ASN A 455 -6.80 6.64 -14.90
C ASN A 455 -5.49 7.14 -15.52
N GLN A 456 -4.47 6.28 -15.62
CA GLN A 456 -3.06 6.63 -15.91
C GLN A 456 -2.89 7.93 -16.72
N PRO A 457 -2.51 9.04 -16.06
CA PRO A 457 -2.25 10.28 -16.76
C PRO A 457 -1.10 10.12 -17.75
N SER A 458 -1.05 10.99 -18.77
CA SER A 458 0.05 10.97 -19.73
C SER A 458 1.39 11.17 -19.03
N ALA A 459 2.46 10.55 -19.56
CA ALA A 459 3.82 10.66 -19.04
C ALA A 459 4.24 12.11 -18.76
N LEU A 460 3.93 12.99 -19.72
CA LEU A 460 4.26 14.41 -19.70
C LEU A 460 3.52 15.14 -18.59
N PHE A 461 2.24 14.80 -18.37
CA PHE A 461 1.46 15.40 -17.29
C PHE A 461 2.06 15.03 -15.93
N SER A 462 2.30 13.74 -15.68
CA SER A 462 2.93 13.27 -14.45
C SER A 462 4.32 13.89 -14.23
N TYR A 463 5.13 13.97 -15.29
CA TYR A 463 6.46 14.58 -15.22
C TYR A 463 6.39 16.08 -14.93
N SER A 464 5.45 16.81 -15.55
CA SER A 464 5.25 18.24 -15.29
C SER A 464 4.86 18.50 -13.83
N ASN A 465 3.93 17.71 -13.28
CA ASN A 465 3.54 17.84 -11.87
C ASN A 465 4.68 17.48 -10.92
N LEU A 466 5.50 16.49 -11.27
CA LEU A 466 6.69 16.14 -10.52
C LEU A 466 7.74 17.26 -10.53
N CYS A 467 7.98 17.89 -11.68
CA CYS A 467 8.88 19.04 -11.78
C CYS A 467 8.38 20.21 -10.93
N PHE A 468 7.08 20.50 -10.97
CA PHE A 468 6.47 21.53 -10.12
C PHE A 468 6.66 21.20 -8.63
N TRP A 469 6.40 19.96 -8.23
CA TRP A 469 6.65 19.52 -6.86
C TRP A 469 8.12 19.71 -6.45
N ARG A 470 9.07 19.35 -7.31
CA ARG A 470 10.52 19.51 -7.07
C ARG A 470 10.97 20.97 -6.95
N GLU A 471 10.34 21.88 -7.69
CA GLU A 471 10.73 23.29 -7.76
C GLU A 471 10.31 24.11 -6.53
N PHE A 472 9.24 23.70 -5.85
CA PHE A 472 8.66 24.44 -4.72
C PHE A 472 8.63 23.64 -3.41
N PRO A 473 9.79 23.23 -2.86
CA PRO A 473 9.83 22.67 -1.52
C PRO A 473 9.46 23.74 -0.48
N PRO A 474 8.85 23.35 0.66
CA PRO A 474 8.50 24.30 1.70
C PRO A 474 9.76 24.95 2.28
N THR A 475 9.85 26.28 2.22
CA THR A 475 10.99 27.05 2.72
C THR A 475 10.94 27.16 4.25
N GLY A 476 11.77 26.40 4.95
CA GLY A 476 12.10 26.65 6.35
C GLY A 476 13.39 27.48 6.44
N ASN A 477 13.46 28.45 7.34
CA ASN A 477 14.66 29.28 7.54
C ASN A 477 15.92 28.41 7.60
N ALA A 478 16.73 28.57 6.55
CA ALA A 478 17.92 27.79 6.29
C ALA A 478 19.02 28.24 7.26
N GLU A 479 19.33 27.46 8.29
CA GLU A 479 20.66 27.55 8.93
C GLU A 479 21.08 26.36 9.81
N SER A 480 20.27 25.33 10.05
CA SER A 480 20.74 24.20 10.90
C SER A 480 20.28 22.77 10.59
N SER A 481 19.49 22.54 9.52
CA SER A 481 19.02 21.17 9.18
C SER A 481 18.91 20.85 7.67
N SER A 482 19.46 21.71 6.79
CA SER A 482 19.15 21.76 5.36
C SER A 482 19.70 20.62 4.48
N GLY A 483 20.63 19.79 4.98
CA GLY A 483 21.17 18.67 4.20
C GLY A 483 20.14 17.56 3.99
N CYS A 484 19.64 16.99 5.09
CA CYS A 484 18.83 15.77 5.09
C CYS A 484 17.46 15.91 4.37
N SER A 485 16.87 17.12 4.34
CA SER A 485 15.58 17.37 3.67
C SER A 485 15.70 17.38 2.14
N SER A 486 16.62 18.18 1.59
CA SER A 486 16.91 18.21 0.14
C SER A 486 17.26 16.81 -0.37
N GLU A 487 18.04 16.12 0.45
CA GLU A 487 18.48 14.76 0.24
C GLU A 487 17.34 13.75 0.07
N CYS A 488 16.32 13.84 0.91
CA CYS A 488 15.10 13.03 0.83
C CYS A 488 14.26 13.36 -0.42
N LEU A 489 14.15 14.63 -0.79
CA LEU A 489 13.33 15.07 -1.92
C LEU A 489 13.88 14.58 -3.26
N ASP A 490 15.20 14.63 -3.44
CA ASP A 490 15.88 14.07 -4.62
C ASP A 490 15.60 12.56 -4.78
N GLN A 491 15.63 11.82 -3.67
CA GLN A 491 15.35 10.39 -3.67
C GLN A 491 13.91 10.10 -4.11
N LEU A 492 12.95 10.85 -3.57
CA LEU A 492 11.54 10.73 -3.91
C LEU A 492 11.25 11.16 -5.36
N ALA A 493 11.90 12.22 -5.84
CA ALA A 493 11.83 12.63 -7.24
C ALA A 493 12.31 11.51 -8.18
N CYS A 494 13.46 10.91 -7.86
CA CYS A 494 13.99 9.79 -8.63
C CYS A 494 13.04 8.59 -8.64
N ARG A 495 12.44 8.24 -7.50
CA ARG A 495 11.43 7.18 -7.41
C ARG A 495 10.23 7.45 -8.32
N ALA A 496 9.70 8.68 -8.29
CA ALA A 496 8.56 9.05 -9.13
C ALA A 496 8.92 9.03 -10.63
N MET A 497 10.12 9.49 -11.02
CA MET A 497 10.59 9.38 -12.41
C MET A 497 10.70 7.93 -12.90
N ILE A 498 11.23 7.03 -12.06
CA ILE A 498 11.27 5.60 -12.35
C ILE A 498 9.85 5.06 -12.57
N LEU A 499 8.88 5.44 -11.74
CA LEU A 499 7.49 5.02 -11.91
C LEU A 499 6.88 5.57 -13.21
N ILE A 500 7.12 6.84 -13.55
CA ILE A 500 6.65 7.43 -14.81
C ILE A 500 7.18 6.63 -16.00
N VAL A 501 8.49 6.37 -16.07
CA VAL A 501 9.10 5.64 -17.19
C VAL A 501 8.68 4.17 -17.25
N THR A 502 8.45 3.53 -16.10
CA THR A 502 8.01 2.13 -16.06
C THR A 502 6.53 1.93 -16.36
N HIS A 503 5.67 2.91 -16.07
CA HIS A 503 4.22 2.82 -16.34
C HIS A 503 3.84 3.23 -17.77
N THR A 504 4.54 4.18 -18.39
CA THR A 504 4.34 4.56 -19.80
C THR A 504 4.65 3.43 -20.77
N SER A 505 5.44 2.47 -20.31
CA SER A 505 5.74 1.23 -21.00
C SER A 505 4.53 0.30 -21.20
N SER A 506 3.40 0.53 -20.52
CA SER A 506 2.31 -0.45 -20.39
C SER A 506 1.12 -0.29 -21.35
N ALA A 507 1.05 0.77 -22.16
CA ALA A 507 -0.08 0.99 -23.07
C ALA A 507 0.16 0.37 -24.47
N PRO A 508 -0.59 -0.67 -24.87
CA PRO A 508 -0.68 -1.06 -26.27
C PRO A 508 -1.72 -0.17 -26.98
N THR A 509 -1.49 0.16 -28.25
CA THR A 509 -2.42 0.76 -29.23
C THR A 509 -2.64 2.29 -29.22
N ASN A 510 -1.85 3.02 -30.01
CA ASN A 510 -2.28 3.77 -31.21
C ASN A 510 -1.13 4.63 -31.76
N SER A 511 -0.51 4.11 -32.80
CA SER A 511 0.79 4.45 -33.37
C SER A 511 0.87 5.78 -34.14
N LEU A 512 0.02 6.76 -33.87
CA LEU A 512 0.00 8.04 -34.61
C LEU A 512 -0.07 9.31 -33.74
N LEU A 513 -0.18 9.16 -32.42
CA LEU A 513 -0.12 10.25 -31.44
C LEU A 513 0.81 9.97 -30.24
N THR A 514 1.65 8.93 -30.32
CA THR A 514 2.83 8.79 -29.45
C THR A 514 3.84 9.86 -29.86
N LEU A 515 3.54 11.10 -29.48
CA LEU A 515 4.36 12.28 -29.63
C LEU A 515 5.58 12.12 -28.70
N GLY A 516 6.51 11.25 -29.11
CA GLY A 516 7.78 10.99 -28.45
C GLY A 516 7.69 10.22 -27.12
N ASP A 517 8.40 9.09 -27.04
CA ASP A 517 9.16 8.83 -25.82
C ASP A 517 9.93 10.13 -25.54
N SER A 518 9.50 10.97 -24.58
CA SER A 518 10.11 12.30 -24.42
C SER A 518 11.57 12.10 -24.00
N PRO A 519 12.56 12.40 -24.87
CA PRO A 519 13.96 12.14 -24.57
C PRO A 519 14.43 12.95 -23.36
N GLU A 520 13.74 14.05 -23.05
CA GLU A 520 13.97 14.87 -21.87
C GLU A 520 13.66 14.11 -20.57
N ILE A 521 12.53 13.37 -20.52
CA ILE A 521 12.15 12.56 -19.36
C ILE A 521 13.17 11.45 -19.14
N GLU A 522 13.57 10.76 -20.21
CA GLU A 522 14.58 9.69 -20.12
C GLU A 522 15.94 10.24 -19.68
N THR A 523 16.36 11.38 -20.21
CA THR A 523 17.63 12.04 -19.83
C THR A 523 17.63 12.49 -18.37
N ASP A 524 16.56 13.12 -17.89
CA ASP A 524 16.43 13.52 -16.48
C ASP A 524 16.38 12.29 -15.56
N THR A 525 15.67 11.24 -15.99
CA THR A 525 15.61 9.96 -15.25
C THR A 525 16.99 9.33 -15.14
N VAL A 526 17.76 9.22 -16.24
CA VAL A 526 19.12 8.68 -16.24
C VAL A 526 20.04 9.50 -15.32
N SER A 527 20.00 10.83 -15.42
CA SER A 527 20.78 11.74 -14.58
C SER A 527 20.46 11.56 -13.10
N SER A 528 19.16 11.45 -12.78
CA SER A 528 18.66 11.31 -11.41
C SER A 528 18.98 9.94 -10.81
N CYS A 529 18.82 8.85 -11.57
CA CYS A 529 19.22 7.50 -11.14
C CYS A 529 20.72 7.43 -10.83
N LYS A 530 21.55 8.00 -11.72
CA LYS A 530 23.00 8.07 -11.50
C LYS A 530 23.35 8.83 -10.22
N ARG A 531 22.79 10.04 -10.06
CA ARG A 531 23.03 10.90 -8.88
C ARG A 531 22.62 10.20 -7.59
N LEU A 532 21.47 9.51 -7.60
CA LEU A 532 20.96 8.73 -6.48
C LEU A 532 21.95 7.62 -6.09
N ILE A 533 22.41 6.82 -7.04
CA ILE A 533 23.34 5.71 -6.78
C ILE A 533 24.68 6.22 -6.27
N GLU A 534 25.26 7.24 -6.92
CA GLU A 534 26.53 7.85 -6.50
C GLU A 534 26.44 8.42 -5.09
N ARG A 535 25.30 9.01 -4.75
CA ARG A 535 25.08 9.56 -3.42
C ARG A 535 24.97 8.49 -2.35
N PHE A 536 24.16 7.45 -2.55
CA PHE A 536 24.11 6.31 -1.60
C PHE A 536 25.48 5.66 -1.42
N TYR A 537 26.26 5.56 -2.50
CA TYR A 537 27.61 4.99 -2.44
C TYR A 537 28.56 5.87 -1.64
N ASN A 538 28.54 7.19 -1.87
CA ASN A 538 29.39 8.14 -1.16
C ASN A 538 29.00 8.27 0.33
N SER A 539 27.70 8.19 0.67
CA SER A 539 27.23 8.20 2.06
C SER A 539 27.57 6.90 2.81
N SER A 540 27.57 5.76 2.10
CA SER A 540 28.03 4.47 2.65
C SER A 540 29.51 4.50 3.05
N GLY A 541 30.35 5.19 2.27
CA GLY A 541 31.77 5.37 2.59
C GLY A 541 32.06 6.34 3.75
N SER A 542 31.14 7.26 4.07
CA SER A 542 31.33 8.33 5.07
C SER A 542 30.75 8.03 6.46
N SER A 543 30.21 6.83 6.69
CA SER A 543 29.68 6.40 8.00
C SER A 543 28.45 7.22 8.46
N THR A 544 27.62 7.72 7.55
CA THR A 544 26.57 8.70 7.91
C THR A 544 25.18 8.11 8.16
N ALA A 545 24.78 7.01 7.52
CA ALA A 545 23.53 6.30 7.81
C ALA A 545 23.52 4.90 7.20
N THR A 546 22.79 3.97 7.81
CA THR A 546 22.54 2.64 7.21
C THR A 546 21.37 2.66 6.24
N VAL A 547 21.48 1.85 5.19
CA VAL A 547 20.49 1.72 4.11
C VAL A 547 19.31 0.89 4.60
N SER A 548 18.08 1.38 4.42
CA SER A 548 16.84 0.66 4.76
C SER A 548 16.51 -0.42 3.71
N PHE A 549 15.60 -1.35 4.02
CA PHE A 549 15.16 -2.31 3.00
C PHE A 549 14.50 -1.62 1.79
N LEU A 550 13.82 -0.49 2.00
CA LEU A 550 13.15 0.27 0.94
C LEU A 550 14.16 0.94 -0.01
N ASP A 551 15.32 1.32 0.52
CA ASP A 551 16.41 1.85 -0.30
C ASP A 551 16.98 0.77 -1.22
N ALA A 552 17.02 -0.50 -0.80
CA ALA A 552 17.44 -1.60 -1.67
C ALA A 552 16.54 -1.73 -2.92
N TYR A 553 15.22 -1.64 -2.76
CA TYR A 553 14.28 -1.57 -3.88
C TYR A 553 14.55 -0.37 -4.79
N THR A 554 14.85 0.78 -4.19
CA THR A 554 15.11 2.04 -4.91
C THR A 554 16.40 1.96 -5.72
N ILE A 555 17.47 1.43 -5.12
CA ILE A 555 18.79 1.26 -5.74
C ILE A 555 18.69 0.26 -6.90
N LEU A 556 18.00 -0.86 -6.68
CA LEU A 556 17.76 -1.84 -7.74
C LEU A 556 17.00 -1.19 -8.91
N ALA A 557 15.88 -0.53 -8.63
CA ALA A 557 15.05 0.10 -9.65
C ALA A 557 15.85 1.16 -10.43
N ALA A 558 16.56 2.05 -9.74
CA ALA A 558 17.40 3.08 -10.35
C ALA A 558 18.49 2.46 -11.24
N ALA A 559 19.16 1.40 -10.78
CA ALA A 559 20.23 0.74 -11.53
C ALA A 559 19.72 0.02 -12.78
N VAL A 560 18.58 -0.67 -12.69
CA VAL A 560 17.94 -1.34 -13.83
C VAL A 560 17.49 -0.33 -14.88
N ILE A 561 16.79 0.74 -14.47
CA ILE A 561 16.34 1.78 -15.38
C ILE A 561 17.52 2.50 -16.04
N TYR A 562 18.53 2.87 -15.25
CA TYR A 562 19.75 3.50 -15.77
C TYR A 562 20.44 2.61 -16.82
N LEU A 563 20.63 1.33 -16.50
CA LEU A 563 21.28 0.36 -17.38
C LEU A 563 20.52 0.20 -18.71
N CYS A 564 19.20 0.05 -18.66
CA CYS A 564 18.39 -0.11 -19.87
C CYS A 564 18.30 1.17 -20.71
N LEU A 565 18.16 2.36 -20.10
CA LEU A 565 18.02 3.61 -20.85
C LEU A 565 19.33 4.06 -21.50
N VAL A 566 20.47 3.94 -20.81
CA VAL A 566 21.78 4.35 -21.35
C VAL A 566 22.22 3.46 -22.51
N GLN A 567 21.77 2.21 -22.56
CA GLN A 567 22.14 1.23 -23.58
C GLN A 567 21.19 1.23 -24.80
N ARG A 568 20.24 2.17 -24.86
CA ARG A 568 19.32 2.32 -26.01
C ARG A 568 20.09 2.87 -27.23
N PRO A 569 19.94 2.26 -28.44
CA PRO A 569 20.82 2.51 -29.60
C PRO A 569 20.76 3.94 -30.19
N PRO A 570 21.79 4.36 -30.98
CA PRO A 570 22.78 3.51 -31.66
C PRO A 570 24.20 3.57 -31.08
N GLN A 571 24.80 2.38 -30.89
CA GLN A 571 26.20 2.09 -30.54
C GLN A 571 26.80 2.91 -29.39
N PRO A 572 26.70 2.42 -28.13
CA PRO A 572 27.43 3.00 -27.01
C PRO A 572 28.94 3.08 -27.27
N ASN A 573 29.52 4.25 -27.03
CA ASN A 573 30.96 4.44 -27.09
C ASN A 573 31.65 3.62 -25.97
N GLN A 574 32.90 3.18 -26.17
CA GLN A 574 33.67 2.44 -25.15
C GLN A 574 33.73 3.18 -23.79
N GLN A 575 33.69 4.51 -23.82
CA GLN A 575 33.64 5.36 -22.64
C GLN A 575 32.27 5.35 -21.93
N GLU A 576 31.17 5.18 -22.66
CA GLU A 576 29.82 5.06 -22.10
C GLU A 576 29.62 3.69 -21.43
N PHE A 577 30.20 2.63 -21.99
CA PHE A 577 30.27 1.33 -21.31
C PHE A 577 31.00 1.41 -19.98
N ALA A 578 32.18 2.05 -19.95
CA ALA A 578 32.94 2.21 -18.72
C ALA A 578 32.14 2.97 -17.64
N ARG A 579 31.46 4.07 -18.02
CA ARG A 579 30.59 4.83 -17.11
C ARG A 579 29.37 4.03 -16.65
N THR A 580 28.79 3.22 -17.53
CA THR A 580 27.66 2.36 -17.17
C THR A 580 28.07 1.32 -16.15
N PHE A 581 29.19 0.64 -16.39
CA PHE A 581 29.75 -0.36 -15.49
C PHE A 581 30.11 0.24 -14.12
N GLU A 582 30.66 1.45 -14.07
CA GLU A 582 30.96 2.13 -12.81
C GLU A 582 29.71 2.30 -11.93
N VAL A 583 28.62 2.81 -12.51
CA VAL A 583 27.36 3.04 -11.78
C VAL A 583 26.73 1.71 -11.33
N VAL A 584 26.71 0.70 -12.19
CA VAL A 584 26.19 -0.64 -11.87
C VAL A 584 27.02 -1.31 -10.77
N SER A 585 28.35 -1.16 -10.80
CA SER A 585 29.25 -1.67 -9.76
C SER A 585 28.96 -1.03 -8.40
N LYS A 586 28.82 0.31 -8.35
CA LYS A 586 28.42 1.03 -7.12
C LYS A 586 27.08 0.53 -6.58
N ALA A 587 26.08 0.37 -7.46
CA ALA A 587 24.77 -0.17 -7.08
C ALA A 587 24.86 -1.61 -6.54
N SER A 588 25.68 -2.46 -7.17
CA SER A 588 25.93 -3.84 -6.73
C SER A 588 26.51 -3.89 -5.31
N VAL A 589 27.51 -3.06 -5.01
CA VAL A 589 28.10 -2.97 -3.65
C VAL A 589 27.05 -2.58 -2.61
N LEU A 590 26.21 -1.59 -2.93
CA LEU A 590 25.13 -1.15 -2.04
C LEU A 590 24.09 -2.25 -1.80
N LEU A 591 23.70 -2.99 -2.85
CA LEU A 591 22.78 -4.11 -2.74
C LEU A 591 23.40 -5.25 -1.92
N THR A 592 24.70 -5.53 -2.07
CA THR A 592 25.41 -6.48 -1.20
C THR A 592 25.33 -6.06 0.26
N GLN A 593 25.59 -4.79 0.58
CA GLN A 593 25.47 -4.26 1.94
C GLN A 593 24.06 -4.46 2.50
N CYS A 594 23.02 -4.16 1.71
CA CYS A 594 21.62 -4.41 2.10
C CYS A 594 21.36 -5.89 2.38
N SER A 595 21.88 -6.78 1.54
CA SER A 595 21.65 -8.23 1.66
C SER A 595 22.27 -8.85 2.93
N THR A 596 23.30 -8.21 3.52
CA THR A 596 23.86 -8.65 4.80
C THR A 596 22.86 -8.53 5.96
N ARG A 597 21.90 -7.60 5.86
CA ARG A 597 20.83 -7.40 6.86
C ARG A 597 19.55 -8.11 6.42
N PHE A 598 19.17 -7.96 5.15
CA PHE A 598 17.93 -8.53 4.59
C PHE A 598 18.27 -9.59 3.55
N ALA A 599 18.38 -10.85 3.99
CA ALA A 599 18.83 -11.96 3.15
C ALA A 599 17.99 -12.15 1.87
N ALA A 600 16.68 -11.92 1.94
CA ALA A 600 15.78 -11.96 0.77
C ALA A 600 16.19 -10.98 -0.36
N MET A 601 16.94 -9.92 -0.06
CA MET A 601 17.40 -8.93 -1.05
C MET A 601 18.66 -9.38 -1.81
N SER A 602 19.29 -10.51 -1.44
CA SER A 602 20.48 -11.04 -2.14
C SER A 602 20.24 -11.30 -3.63
N VAL A 603 19.00 -11.66 -3.98
CA VAL A 603 18.52 -11.87 -5.36
C VAL A 603 18.68 -10.61 -6.22
N PHE A 604 18.57 -9.40 -5.63
CA PHE A 604 18.63 -8.15 -6.38
C PHE A 604 20.01 -7.91 -6.99
N GLN A 605 21.06 -8.19 -6.23
CA GLN A 605 22.44 -8.05 -6.71
C GLN A 605 22.72 -9.05 -7.84
N GLN A 606 22.35 -10.32 -7.64
CA GLN A 606 22.54 -11.38 -8.62
C GLN A 606 21.82 -11.07 -9.94
N PHE A 607 20.58 -10.58 -9.84
CA PHE A 607 19.80 -10.14 -10.98
C PHE A 607 20.45 -8.96 -11.70
N LEU A 608 20.87 -7.91 -10.99
CA LEU A 608 21.48 -6.73 -11.60
C LEU A 608 22.77 -7.07 -12.38
N LEU A 609 23.63 -7.92 -11.79
CA LEU A 609 24.86 -8.37 -12.46
C LEU A 609 24.55 -9.22 -13.69
N SER A 610 23.62 -10.16 -13.59
CA SER A 610 23.21 -11.03 -14.71
C SER A 610 22.56 -10.24 -15.84
N LEU A 611 21.78 -9.21 -15.52
CA LEU A 611 21.20 -8.31 -16.51
C LEU A 611 22.29 -7.48 -17.20
N SER A 612 23.25 -6.95 -16.43
CA SER A 612 24.38 -6.18 -16.97
C SER A 612 25.22 -7.00 -17.94
N THR A 613 25.54 -8.25 -17.62
CA THR A 613 26.33 -9.11 -18.53
C THR A 613 25.59 -9.38 -19.83
N LYS A 614 24.29 -9.70 -19.77
CA LYS A 614 23.49 -9.97 -20.97
C LYS A 614 23.34 -8.76 -21.89
N ILE A 615 23.14 -7.57 -21.31
CA ILE A 615 23.06 -6.33 -22.09
C ILE A 615 24.42 -6.05 -22.78
N MET A 616 25.54 -6.32 -22.09
CA MET A 616 26.88 -6.15 -22.67
C MET A 616 27.23 -7.19 -23.76
N GLU A 617 26.69 -8.41 -23.68
CA GLU A 617 26.89 -9.44 -24.71
C GLU A 617 26.20 -9.12 -26.04
N GLY A 618 25.25 -8.18 -26.06
CA GLY A 618 24.62 -7.65 -27.28
C GLY A 618 23.85 -8.67 -28.13
N GLN A 619 23.69 -9.90 -27.63
CA GLN A 619 23.16 -11.05 -28.36
C GLN A 619 22.23 -11.82 -27.40
N GLY A 620 20.99 -11.33 -27.27
CA GLY A 620 20.01 -11.99 -26.40
C GLY A 620 18.64 -12.01 -27.04
N SER A 621 18.10 -13.18 -27.38
CA SER A 621 16.67 -13.26 -27.73
C SER A 621 15.82 -12.77 -26.55
N PRO A 622 14.60 -12.23 -26.76
CA PRO A 622 13.77 -11.74 -25.66
C PRO A 622 13.52 -12.80 -24.58
N GLN A 623 13.52 -14.09 -24.97
CA GLN A 623 13.42 -15.25 -24.08
C GLN A 623 14.63 -15.41 -23.16
N GLN A 624 15.85 -15.14 -23.62
CA GLN A 624 17.05 -15.22 -22.79
C GLN A 624 17.05 -14.15 -21.69
N TYR A 625 16.47 -12.97 -21.92
CA TYR A 625 16.30 -11.96 -20.86
C TYR A 625 15.26 -12.39 -19.82
N LEU A 626 14.21 -13.11 -20.24
CA LEU A 626 13.14 -13.61 -19.36
C LEU A 626 13.62 -14.69 -18.39
N ASP A 627 14.49 -15.60 -18.84
CA ASP A 627 15.03 -16.69 -18.00
C ASP A 627 15.87 -16.20 -16.81
N VAL A 628 16.31 -14.94 -16.85
CA VAL A 628 17.18 -14.35 -15.83
C VAL A 628 16.40 -13.63 -14.74
N ILE A 629 15.13 -13.28 -14.96
CA ILE A 629 14.38 -12.44 -14.01
C ILE A 629 13.77 -13.31 -12.90
N PRO A 630 14.28 -13.24 -11.66
CA PRO A 630 13.71 -14.01 -10.55
C PRO A 630 12.28 -13.59 -10.22
N GLY A 631 11.54 -14.48 -9.54
CA GLY A 631 10.15 -14.28 -9.12
C GLY A 631 9.97 -13.07 -8.18
N GLU A 632 11.02 -12.77 -7.42
CA GLU A 632 11.12 -11.78 -6.36
C GLU A 632 11.29 -10.34 -6.88
N ILE A 633 11.70 -10.17 -8.14
CA ILE A 633 11.88 -8.85 -8.74
C ILE A 633 10.51 -8.18 -8.94
N PRO A 634 10.35 -6.91 -8.52
CA PRO A 634 9.11 -6.18 -8.69
C PRO A 634 8.55 -6.25 -10.11
N VAL A 635 7.24 -6.45 -10.21
CA VAL A 635 6.55 -6.68 -11.49
C VAL A 635 6.76 -5.53 -12.48
N HIS A 636 6.81 -4.28 -12.00
CA HIS A 636 7.04 -3.10 -12.85
C HIS A 636 8.43 -3.13 -13.51
N LEU A 637 9.48 -3.54 -12.77
CA LEU A 637 10.83 -3.70 -13.34
C LEU A 637 10.89 -4.87 -14.32
N ARG A 638 10.24 -6.00 -13.99
CA ARG A 638 10.15 -7.15 -14.90
C ARG A 638 9.54 -6.75 -16.24
N ARG A 639 8.39 -6.07 -16.22
CA ARG A 639 7.72 -5.58 -17.44
C ARG A 639 8.59 -4.61 -18.23
N PHE A 640 9.31 -3.72 -17.54
CA PHE A 640 10.18 -2.76 -18.19
C PHE A 640 11.35 -3.45 -18.91
N VAL A 641 12.04 -4.39 -18.26
CA VAL A 641 13.13 -5.17 -18.87
C VAL A 641 12.62 -6.01 -20.04
N GLN A 642 11.42 -6.59 -19.93
CA GLN A 642 10.78 -7.31 -21.03
C GLN A 642 10.53 -6.40 -22.25
N LYS A 643 10.04 -5.18 -22.04
CA LYS A 643 9.84 -4.22 -23.14
C LYS A 643 11.17 -3.82 -23.76
N TYR A 644 12.18 -3.51 -22.94
CA TYR A 644 13.52 -3.19 -23.42
C TYR A 644 14.05 -4.29 -24.35
N ALA A 645 13.98 -5.55 -23.94
CA ALA A 645 14.39 -6.69 -24.74
C ALA A 645 13.59 -6.85 -26.05
N SER A 646 12.32 -6.46 -26.07
CA SER A 646 11.48 -6.49 -27.28
C SER A 646 11.74 -5.33 -28.25
N SER A 647 12.23 -4.18 -27.75
CA SER A 647 12.51 -2.98 -28.54
C SER A 647 13.89 -2.97 -29.21
N GLY A 648 14.76 -3.93 -28.86
CA GLY A 648 16.13 -4.06 -29.35
C GLY A 648 16.31 -4.97 -30.57
N PHE A 649 15.24 -5.32 -31.30
CA PHE A 649 15.27 -6.18 -32.48
C PHE A 649 14.65 -5.52 -33.71
#